data_AF-A0A7M3NPK5-F1
#
_entry.id   AF-A0A7M3NPK5-F1
#
_cell.length_a   1.000
_cell.length_b   1.000
_cell.length_c   1.000
_cell.angle_alpha   90.00
_cell.angle_beta   90.00
_cell.angle_gamma   90.00
#
_symmetry.space_group_name_H-M   'P 1'
#
loop_
_entity.id
_entity.type
_entity.pdbx_description
1 polymer ?
#
loop_
_entity_poly.entity_id
_entity_poly.type
_entity_poly.pdbx_seq_one_letter_code
_entity_poly.pdbx_strand_id
1 'polypeptide(L)'
;MTTTPNDPTTARPGRPPVVDLATWQAARDELLVREKAYTREGDALAAARRRLPMVEFDGTVEVVGPEGPVPFLDLFQGRDELVVYKHMWYDGAPHQGQCEGCTTTAWHVKDAVYLNARGVSYAVLTTGRPDEVAAYVEFMGYTEPWYSVRDVDAPVGGEMGYLTCFLRDGDRVFLTYSTTGRGNERVNGSLGLLDMTPYGRGETWEDNPEGWPKGDSPCWSWRSDAAGNPSWGPTSRPVPQWRKPRTAVPEHPRPPVTSACPDAQHRQGRTVTNYRAVVMPDHEDREDVERREVVLQRPLPCRTPISAPHHEAVLDVVVPVFNEEAELERSVRRLHAHLRERFPYSFRITVADNASTDATPRIAQRLSRELPEARWLRLEEKGRGRALRAAWERSSAPVVAYVDVDLSTELAALLPLVAPLISGHSDLAIGTRLAPGARVVRGPKREFISRGYNTLLRSALAVGFSDAQCGFKAVRRDVAERLVPLVRDEGWFFDTELLVIAERAGLRIHEVPVDWVDDPDSRVDILATALADLRGIVRIGTALARGTLPPAGLRRAGADGGPAQPPQLASQLVRFAAVGVVSTLAHLLLYAALRPAAGAQAANALALLVCAVANTAVNRRLTFGVRGRGGALRQQARGLVVLGVGLALTSGALAVLHHTVPDAGSRVELAVLVAANLAATLLRFLLFRAWVFGTAARRRRTGSHA
;
A
#
# COMPACT_ATOMS: atom_id res chain seq x y z
N MET A 1 8.08 -31.11 30.15
CA MET A 1 8.25 -30.39 31.42
C MET A 1 7.09 -29.42 31.52
N THR A 2 6.12 -29.78 32.34
CA THR A 2 4.96 -28.99 32.71
C THR A 2 5.41 -27.92 33.69
N THR A 3 5.60 -26.69 33.23
CA THR A 3 5.77 -25.53 34.12
C THR A 3 4.39 -25.10 34.60
N THR A 4 4.15 -25.36 35.89
CA THR A 4 3.01 -24.87 36.67
C THR A 4 2.93 -23.33 36.55
N PRO A 5 1.74 -22.71 36.51
CA PRO A 5 1.59 -21.24 36.34
C PRO A 5 2.20 -20.37 37.46
N ASN A 6 2.72 -20.98 38.52
CA ASN A 6 3.18 -20.31 39.75
C ASN A 6 4.68 -20.49 40.00
N ASP A 7 5.53 -20.41 38.97
CA ASP A 7 6.98 -20.27 39.21
C ASP A 7 7.31 -18.79 39.53
N PRO A 8 7.58 -18.43 40.80
CA PRO A 8 7.81 -17.05 41.22
C PRO A 8 9.05 -16.41 40.56
N THR A 9 9.91 -17.20 39.90
CA THR A 9 11.09 -16.70 39.19
C THR A 9 10.77 -15.96 37.88
N THR A 10 9.54 -16.07 37.38
CA THR A 10 9.08 -15.36 36.15
C THR A 10 8.24 -14.12 36.43
N ALA A 11 7.79 -13.92 37.67
CA ALA A 11 6.96 -12.79 38.09
C ALA A 11 7.81 -11.53 38.26
N ARG A 12 7.57 -10.52 37.41
CA ARG A 12 8.21 -9.20 37.53
C ARG A 12 7.18 -8.22 38.09
N PRO A 13 7.53 -7.41 39.11
CA PRO A 13 6.61 -6.41 39.65
C PRO A 13 6.05 -5.51 38.54
N GLY A 14 4.73 -5.32 38.51
CA GLY A 14 4.07 -4.47 37.52
C GLY A 14 4.13 -4.96 36.08
N ARG A 15 4.35 -6.27 35.83
CA ARG A 15 4.41 -6.85 34.47
C ARG A 15 3.79 -8.23 34.39
N PRO A 16 3.18 -8.61 33.24
CA PRO A 16 2.67 -9.96 33.05
C PRO A 16 3.78 -11.02 33.19
N PRO A 17 3.44 -12.25 33.63
CA PRO A 17 4.41 -13.33 33.77
C PRO A 17 5.02 -13.72 32.42
N VAL A 18 6.31 -14.06 32.42
CA VAL A 18 7.02 -14.53 31.23
C VAL A 18 6.81 -16.04 31.10
N VAL A 19 6.09 -16.46 30.07
CA VAL A 19 5.79 -17.88 29.78
C VAL A 19 6.21 -18.26 28.36
N ASP A 20 6.27 -19.57 28.08
CA ASP A 20 6.47 -20.02 26.71
C ASP A 20 5.24 -19.73 25.81
N LEU A 21 5.46 -19.77 24.49
CA LEU A 21 4.42 -19.43 23.52
C LEU A 21 3.20 -20.36 23.60
N ALA A 22 3.37 -21.63 23.97
CA ALA A 22 2.25 -22.57 24.05
C ALA A 22 1.34 -22.25 25.23
N THR A 23 1.94 -21.91 26.37
CA THR A 23 1.24 -21.47 27.58
C THR A 23 0.52 -20.14 27.34
N TRP A 24 1.19 -19.18 26.71
CA TRP A 24 0.56 -17.91 26.32
C TRP A 24 -0.60 -18.12 25.35
N GLN A 25 -0.45 -18.99 24.35
CA GLN A 25 -1.49 -19.27 23.36
C GLN A 25 -2.72 -19.89 24.03
N ALA A 26 -2.54 -20.83 24.97
CA ALA A 26 -3.64 -21.44 25.70
C ALA A 26 -4.43 -20.40 26.53
N ALA A 27 -3.73 -19.53 27.28
CA ALA A 27 -4.37 -18.47 28.06
C ALA A 27 -5.08 -17.44 27.17
N ARG A 28 -4.47 -17.07 26.04
CA ARG A 28 -5.09 -16.19 25.03
C ARG A 28 -6.36 -16.81 24.46
N ASP A 29 -6.33 -18.09 24.11
CA ASP A 29 -7.47 -18.75 23.48
C ASP A 29 -8.65 -18.88 24.44
N GLU A 30 -8.39 -19.05 25.74
CA GLU A 30 -9.42 -18.96 26.79
C GLU A 30 -10.05 -17.55 26.86
N LEU A 31 -9.23 -16.49 26.89
CA LEU A 31 -9.72 -15.11 26.89
C LEU A 31 -10.52 -14.79 25.61
N LEU A 32 -10.04 -15.26 24.46
CA LEU A 32 -10.67 -15.02 23.16
C LEU A 32 -12.12 -15.51 23.13
N VAL A 33 -12.47 -16.59 23.84
CA VAL A 33 -13.87 -17.05 23.96
C VAL A 33 -14.75 -15.95 24.56
N ARG A 34 -14.28 -15.28 25.62
CA ARG A 34 -14.99 -14.17 26.28
C ARG A 34 -15.06 -12.95 25.37
N GLU A 35 -13.99 -12.61 24.66
CA GLU A 35 -13.99 -11.52 23.68
C GLU A 35 -15.01 -11.75 22.55
N LYS A 36 -15.12 -12.99 22.06
CA LYS A 36 -16.13 -13.37 21.06
C LYS A 36 -17.55 -13.41 21.62
N ALA A 37 -17.73 -13.68 22.91
CA ALA A 37 -19.03 -13.54 23.57
C ALA A 37 -19.44 -12.07 23.67
N TYR A 38 -18.53 -11.19 24.11
CA TYR A 38 -18.73 -9.74 24.14
C TYR A 38 -19.05 -9.15 22.76
N THR A 39 -18.36 -9.62 21.71
CA THR A 39 -18.64 -9.21 20.32
C THR A 39 -20.10 -9.53 19.94
N ARG A 40 -20.56 -10.74 20.24
CA ARG A 40 -21.94 -11.18 19.97
C ARG A 40 -22.98 -10.41 20.79
N GLU A 41 -22.66 -10.08 22.03
CA GLU A 41 -23.51 -9.20 22.85
C GLU A 41 -23.59 -7.80 22.25
N GLY A 42 -22.47 -7.29 21.71
CA GLY A 42 -22.44 -6.05 20.95
C GLY A 42 -23.38 -6.08 19.73
N ASP A 43 -23.42 -7.19 19.00
CA ASP A 43 -24.35 -7.40 17.88
C ASP A 43 -25.81 -7.41 18.34
N ALA A 44 -26.10 -8.07 19.48
CA ALA A 44 -27.43 -8.10 20.08
C ALA A 44 -27.88 -6.69 20.53
N LEU A 45 -27.01 -5.92 21.17
CA LEU A 45 -27.27 -4.53 21.54
C LEU A 45 -27.50 -3.65 20.31
N ALA A 46 -26.74 -3.84 19.23
CA ALA A 46 -26.98 -3.13 17.97
C ALA A 46 -28.35 -3.48 17.37
N ALA A 47 -28.77 -4.74 17.45
CA ALA A 47 -30.11 -5.15 17.04
C ALA A 47 -31.21 -4.54 17.92
N ALA A 48 -31.00 -4.44 19.24
CA ALA A 48 -31.93 -3.78 20.16
C ALA A 48 -32.07 -2.28 19.84
N ARG A 49 -30.97 -1.58 19.53
CA ARG A 49 -31.00 -0.16 19.11
C ARG A 49 -31.88 0.07 17.89
N ARG A 50 -31.80 -0.80 16.88
CA ARG A 50 -32.64 -0.73 15.67
C ARG A 50 -34.14 -0.96 15.94
N ARG A 51 -34.50 -1.44 17.15
CA ARG A 51 -35.89 -1.69 17.57
C ARG A 51 -36.42 -0.64 18.55
N LEU A 52 -35.62 0.38 18.89
CA LEU A 52 -36.08 1.46 19.75
C LEU A 52 -37.20 2.25 19.05
N PRO A 53 -38.19 2.77 19.80
CA PRO A 53 -39.13 3.73 19.26
C PRO A 53 -38.38 5.01 18.86
N MET A 54 -38.94 5.74 17.91
CA MET A 54 -38.37 6.98 17.40
C MET A 54 -39.22 8.18 17.80
N VAL A 55 -38.61 9.34 17.97
CA VAL A 55 -39.29 10.60 18.31
C VAL A 55 -39.18 11.55 17.11
N GLU A 56 -40.32 12.02 16.59
CA GLU A 56 -40.34 12.97 15.49
C GLU A 56 -39.79 14.33 15.92
N PHE A 57 -38.97 14.92 15.06
CA PHE A 57 -38.39 16.24 15.20
C PHE A 57 -38.71 17.05 13.95
N ASP A 58 -39.01 18.34 14.14
CA ASP A 58 -39.27 19.24 13.02
C ASP A 58 -37.98 19.51 12.24
N GLY A 59 -37.85 18.86 11.08
CA GLY A 59 -36.68 19.01 10.19
C GLY A 59 -36.52 20.41 9.60
N THR A 60 -37.53 21.28 9.72
CA THR A 60 -37.47 22.66 9.23
C THR A 60 -36.81 23.63 10.20
N VAL A 61 -36.56 23.19 11.45
CA VAL A 61 -35.84 23.99 12.46
C VAL A 61 -34.48 24.41 11.91
N GLU A 62 -34.23 25.72 11.93
CA GLU A 62 -32.99 26.29 11.42
C GLU A 62 -31.82 26.04 12.39
N VAL A 63 -30.69 25.67 11.82
CA VAL A 63 -29.39 25.57 12.49
C VAL A 63 -28.36 26.37 11.70
N VAL A 64 -27.35 26.93 12.35
CA VAL A 64 -26.42 27.84 11.68
C VAL A 64 -25.15 27.10 11.27
N GLY A 65 -24.99 26.87 9.97
CA GLY A 65 -23.78 26.30 9.38
C GLY A 65 -22.75 27.35 8.96
N PRO A 66 -21.66 26.94 8.29
CA PRO A 66 -20.58 27.85 7.86
C PRO A 66 -21.03 28.92 6.86
N GLU A 67 -22.01 28.60 6.01
CA GLU A 67 -22.55 29.51 4.99
C GLU A 67 -23.81 30.28 5.47
N GLY A 68 -24.26 30.04 6.71
CA GLY A 68 -25.45 30.66 7.29
C GLY A 68 -26.50 29.66 7.79
N PRO A 69 -27.71 30.13 8.09
CA PRO A 69 -28.83 29.30 8.54
C PRO A 69 -29.26 28.30 7.46
N VAL A 70 -29.51 27.05 7.87
CA VAL A 70 -30.05 25.97 7.04
C VAL A 70 -31.05 25.14 7.86
N PRO A 71 -32.08 24.55 7.24
CA PRO A 71 -32.97 23.64 7.96
C PRO A 71 -32.21 22.39 8.41
N PHE A 72 -32.57 21.83 9.57
CA PHE A 72 -31.93 20.62 10.11
C PHE A 72 -31.97 19.44 9.13
N LEU A 73 -33.01 19.35 8.30
CA LEU A 73 -33.15 18.34 7.25
C LEU A 73 -31.95 18.34 6.27
N ASP A 74 -31.33 19.49 6.01
CA ASP A 74 -30.21 19.60 5.06
C ASP A 74 -28.93 18.95 5.59
N LEU A 75 -28.80 18.75 6.90
CA LEU A 75 -27.67 18.02 7.51
C LEU A 75 -27.62 16.56 7.05
N PHE A 76 -28.75 16.00 6.57
CA PHE A 76 -28.77 14.68 5.97
C PHE A 76 -28.09 14.64 4.61
N GLN A 77 -27.85 15.76 3.94
CA GLN A 77 -27.18 15.84 2.63
C GLN A 77 -27.77 14.87 1.59
N GLY A 78 -29.10 14.75 1.58
CA GLY A 78 -29.84 13.86 0.69
C GLY A 78 -29.85 12.38 1.07
N ARG A 79 -29.24 11.99 2.21
CA ARG A 79 -29.22 10.61 2.72
C ARG A 79 -30.36 10.35 3.71
N ASP A 80 -30.57 9.08 4.06
CA ASP A 80 -31.68 8.66 4.93
C ASP A 80 -31.28 8.63 6.42
N GLU A 81 -29.99 8.53 6.73
CA GLU A 81 -29.50 8.46 8.11
C GLU A 81 -28.51 9.59 8.41
N LEU A 82 -28.54 10.09 9.65
CA LEU A 82 -27.64 11.11 10.14
C LEU A 82 -27.12 10.73 11.53
N VAL A 83 -25.80 10.68 11.69
CA VAL A 83 -25.14 10.56 13.00
C VAL A 83 -24.56 11.91 13.39
N VAL A 84 -24.84 12.34 14.60
CA VAL A 84 -24.40 13.63 15.11
C VAL A 84 -23.59 13.46 16.36
N TYR A 85 -22.46 14.17 16.45
CA TYR A 85 -21.80 14.42 17.73
C TYR A 85 -22.16 15.82 18.24
N LYS A 86 -22.64 15.89 19.48
CA LYS A 86 -22.96 17.15 20.16
C LYS A 86 -21.75 17.63 20.97
N HIS A 87 -21.04 18.62 20.45
CA HIS A 87 -19.86 19.18 21.08
C HIS A 87 -20.23 20.22 22.15
N MET A 88 -19.73 20.02 23.37
CA MET A 88 -19.89 20.99 24.46
C MET A 88 -19.04 22.23 24.22
N TRP A 89 -19.61 23.41 24.41
CA TRP A 89 -18.95 24.69 24.14
C TRP A 89 -18.89 25.57 25.37
N TYR A 90 -17.80 26.34 25.48
CA TYR A 90 -17.62 27.36 26.52
C TYR A 90 -17.38 28.73 25.86
N ASP A 91 -18.39 29.60 25.93
CA ASP A 91 -18.37 30.93 25.31
C ASP A 91 -17.17 31.75 25.80
N GLY A 92 -16.46 32.38 24.86
CA GLY A 92 -15.29 33.23 25.16
C GLY A 92 -14.04 32.50 25.68
N ALA A 93 -14.08 31.17 25.86
CA ALA A 93 -12.89 30.42 26.23
C ALA A 93 -11.92 30.30 25.04
N PRO A 94 -10.60 30.41 25.26
CA PRO A 94 -9.63 30.21 24.19
C PRO A 94 -9.69 28.77 23.66
N HIS A 95 -9.11 28.49 22.49
CA HIS A 95 -9.20 27.15 21.88
C HIS A 95 -8.74 26.01 22.82
N GLN A 96 -7.69 26.24 23.62
CA GLN A 96 -7.20 25.27 24.62
C GLN A 96 -8.07 25.15 25.89
N GLY A 97 -9.08 26.01 26.03
CA GLY A 97 -10.06 26.00 27.11
C GLY A 97 -11.39 25.36 26.73
N GLN A 98 -11.58 24.98 25.46
CA GLN A 98 -12.75 24.22 25.03
C GLN A 98 -12.70 22.77 25.55
N CYS A 99 -13.88 22.14 25.71
CA CYS A 99 -14.01 20.82 26.33
C CYS A 99 -13.03 19.77 25.75
N GLU A 100 -12.19 19.20 26.62
CA GLU A 100 -11.12 18.28 26.25
C GLU A 100 -11.66 16.96 25.68
N GLY A 101 -12.71 16.42 26.31
CA GLY A 101 -13.36 15.19 25.87
C GLY A 101 -14.03 15.37 24.51
N CYS A 102 -14.68 16.51 24.30
CA CYS A 102 -15.29 16.83 23.00
C CYS A 102 -14.24 17.09 21.93
N THR A 103 -13.17 17.82 22.26
CA THR A 103 -12.00 18.02 21.38
C THR A 103 -11.41 16.68 20.97
N THR A 104 -11.22 15.77 21.93
CA THR A 104 -10.68 14.43 21.67
C THR A 104 -11.64 13.58 20.84
N THR A 105 -12.94 13.63 21.12
CA THR A 105 -13.94 12.83 20.41
C THR A 105 -14.08 13.27 18.95
N ALA A 106 -14.25 14.58 18.71
CA ALA A 106 -14.29 15.14 17.36
C ALA A 106 -13.00 14.84 16.58
N TRP A 107 -11.83 14.89 17.24
CA TRP A 107 -10.55 14.56 16.61
C TRP A 107 -10.44 13.14 16.05
N HIS A 108 -11.15 12.16 16.63
CA HIS A 108 -11.09 10.78 16.15
C HIS A 108 -12.01 10.52 14.95
N VAL A 109 -13.04 11.35 14.74
CA VAL A 109 -13.87 11.32 13.53
C VAL A 109 -13.31 12.35 12.56
N LYS A 110 -12.29 11.94 11.80
CA LYS A 110 -11.59 12.79 10.83
C LYS A 110 -12.16 12.78 9.42
N ASP A 111 -13.02 11.81 9.13
CA ASP A 111 -13.67 11.71 7.83
C ASP A 111 -14.89 10.78 7.95
N ALA A 112 -16.02 11.22 7.43
CA ALA A 112 -17.27 10.47 7.36
C ALA A 112 -17.44 9.64 6.07
N VAL A 113 -16.45 9.56 5.18
CA VAL A 113 -16.53 8.91 3.85
C VAL A 113 -17.09 7.49 3.92
N TYR A 114 -16.72 6.69 4.92
CA TYR A 114 -17.24 5.33 5.03
C TYR A 114 -18.70 5.27 5.49
N LEU A 115 -19.13 6.23 6.32
CA LEU A 115 -20.56 6.42 6.67
C LEU A 115 -21.33 6.89 5.43
N ASN A 116 -20.79 7.86 4.70
CA ASN A 116 -21.39 8.43 3.50
C ASN A 116 -21.60 7.37 2.41
N ALA A 117 -20.63 6.46 2.21
CA ALA A 117 -20.72 5.33 1.28
C ALA A 117 -21.80 4.31 1.64
N ARG A 118 -22.32 4.38 2.87
CA ARG A 118 -23.39 3.53 3.40
C ARG A 118 -24.71 4.28 3.57
N GLY A 119 -24.83 5.50 3.04
CA GLY A 119 -26.06 6.28 3.14
C GLY A 119 -26.24 6.96 4.50
N VAL A 120 -25.17 7.18 5.26
CA VAL A 120 -25.21 7.84 6.57
C VAL A 120 -24.38 9.13 6.54
N SER A 121 -25.02 10.26 6.79
CA SER A 121 -24.34 11.56 6.95
C SER A 121 -23.79 11.71 8.37
N TYR A 122 -22.80 12.59 8.53
CA TYR A 122 -22.25 12.94 9.85
C TYR A 122 -22.12 14.45 10.01
N ALA A 123 -22.45 14.95 11.19
CA ALA A 123 -22.30 16.37 11.54
C ALA A 123 -21.89 16.56 13.01
N VAL A 124 -21.29 17.71 13.30
CA VAL A 124 -21.05 18.16 14.67
C VAL A 124 -22.02 19.29 14.99
N LEU A 125 -22.80 19.13 16.06
CA LEU A 125 -23.63 20.20 16.60
C LEU A 125 -22.96 20.81 17.82
N THR A 126 -23.13 22.11 18.03
CA THR A 126 -22.57 22.81 19.19
C THR A 126 -23.47 23.96 19.61
N THR A 127 -23.48 24.33 20.88
CA THR A 127 -24.11 25.60 21.30
C THR A 127 -23.23 26.80 20.98
N GLY A 128 -22.00 26.63 20.50
CA GLY A 128 -21.05 27.73 20.25
C GLY A 128 -21.54 28.77 19.25
N ARG A 129 -21.04 30.00 19.39
CA ARG A 129 -21.35 31.09 18.46
C ARG A 129 -20.69 30.82 17.09
N PRO A 130 -21.36 31.08 15.95
CA PRO A 130 -20.82 30.72 14.64
C PRO A 130 -19.40 31.24 14.36
N ASP A 131 -19.09 32.46 14.77
CA ASP A 131 -17.79 33.09 14.62
C ASP A 131 -16.69 32.42 15.46
N GLU A 132 -16.98 32.10 16.73
CA GLU A 132 -16.03 31.37 17.58
C GLU A 132 -15.82 29.93 17.11
N VAL A 133 -16.91 29.27 16.67
CA VAL A 133 -16.87 27.90 16.17
C VAL A 133 -16.06 27.80 14.88
N ALA A 134 -16.26 28.73 13.94
CA ALA A 134 -15.50 28.77 12.69
C ALA A 134 -13.99 28.89 12.95
N ALA A 135 -13.58 29.81 13.85
CA ALA A 135 -12.18 29.99 14.22
C ALA A 135 -11.56 28.75 14.88
N TYR A 136 -12.33 28.05 15.73
CA TYR A 136 -11.88 26.81 16.37
C TYR A 136 -11.78 25.64 15.38
N VAL A 137 -12.76 25.49 14.48
CA VAL A 137 -12.76 24.46 13.43
C VAL A 137 -11.56 24.65 12.49
N GLU A 138 -11.29 25.89 12.07
CA GLU A 138 -10.11 26.24 11.28
C GLU A 138 -8.81 25.96 12.03
N PHE A 139 -8.76 26.33 13.32
CA PHE A 139 -7.60 26.05 14.17
C PHE A 139 -7.30 24.55 14.27
N MET A 140 -8.34 23.74 14.51
CA MET A 140 -8.22 22.29 14.64
C MET A 140 -8.01 21.59 13.29
N GLY A 141 -8.41 22.21 12.18
CA GLY A 141 -8.39 21.61 10.86
C GLY A 141 -9.39 20.46 10.73
N TYR A 142 -10.57 20.59 11.36
CA TYR A 142 -11.65 19.62 11.22
C TYR A 142 -12.30 19.75 9.84
N THR A 143 -12.63 18.61 9.25
CA THR A 143 -13.22 18.48 7.91
C THR A 143 -14.72 18.28 7.95
N GLU A 144 -15.24 17.78 9.07
CA GLU A 144 -16.65 17.46 9.23
C GLU A 144 -17.46 18.76 9.33
N PRO A 145 -18.72 18.78 8.89
CA PRO A 145 -19.52 19.98 8.95
C PRO A 145 -19.97 20.28 10.39
N TRP A 146 -19.79 21.53 10.82
CA TRP A 146 -20.19 22.01 12.14
C TRP A 146 -21.39 22.95 12.02
N TYR A 147 -22.35 22.79 12.92
CA TYR A 147 -23.55 23.61 12.98
C TYR A 147 -23.78 24.10 14.40
N SER A 148 -24.06 25.39 14.55
CA SER A 148 -24.55 25.94 15.80
C SER A 148 -26.04 25.62 15.96
N VAL A 149 -26.39 25.06 17.11
CA VAL A 149 -27.75 24.78 17.56
C VAL A 149 -28.08 25.62 18.79
N ARG A 150 -27.43 26.77 18.90
CA ARG A 150 -27.74 27.75 19.94
C ARG A 150 -29.22 28.12 19.85
N ASP A 151 -29.87 28.18 21.01
CA ASP A 151 -31.28 28.52 21.17
C ASP A 151 -32.27 27.56 20.47
N VAL A 152 -31.79 26.39 20.02
CA VAL A 152 -32.64 25.30 19.54
C VAL A 152 -32.99 24.39 20.71
N ASP A 153 -34.25 23.93 20.79
CA ASP A 153 -34.70 23.03 21.83
C ASP A 153 -34.20 21.58 21.63
N ALA A 154 -34.37 20.77 22.67
CA ALA A 154 -34.19 19.32 22.56
C ALA A 154 -35.14 18.73 21.50
N PRO A 155 -34.76 17.63 20.81
CA PRO A 155 -33.60 16.78 21.05
C PRO A 155 -32.35 17.18 20.28
N VAL A 156 -32.36 18.27 19.50
CA VAL A 156 -31.20 18.73 18.72
C VAL A 156 -30.31 19.64 19.57
N GLY A 157 -30.90 20.65 20.22
CA GLY A 157 -30.22 21.39 21.28
C GLY A 157 -30.28 20.67 22.64
N GLY A 158 -29.99 21.39 23.72
CA GLY A 158 -29.94 20.86 25.09
C GLY A 158 -28.60 20.21 25.46
N GLU A 159 -28.65 18.98 25.96
CA GLU A 159 -27.46 18.30 26.51
C GLU A 159 -26.37 18.04 25.45
N MET A 160 -25.13 18.34 25.82
CA MET A 160 -23.93 18.20 24.99
C MET A 160 -23.03 17.06 25.48
N GLY A 161 -22.09 16.62 24.64
CA GLY A 161 -21.28 15.43 24.87
C GLY A 161 -22.00 14.14 24.52
N TYR A 162 -22.90 14.17 23.53
CA TYR A 162 -23.71 13.01 23.11
C TYR A 162 -23.44 12.62 21.65
N LEU A 163 -23.52 11.32 21.38
CA LEU A 163 -23.71 10.80 20.03
C LEU A 163 -25.20 10.48 19.83
N THR A 164 -25.80 11.09 18.82
CA THR A 164 -27.22 10.94 18.47
C THR A 164 -27.38 10.46 17.04
N CYS A 165 -28.34 9.57 16.79
CA CYS A 165 -28.69 9.09 15.47
C CYS A 165 -30.08 9.57 15.09
N PHE A 166 -30.25 9.97 13.84
CA PHE A 166 -31.51 10.38 13.26
C PHE A 166 -31.79 9.61 11.98
N LEU A 167 -33.07 9.42 11.69
CA LEU A 167 -33.60 8.83 10.46
C LEU A 167 -34.46 9.87 9.75
N ARG A 168 -34.36 9.91 8.43
CA ARG A 168 -35.20 10.71 7.53
C ARG A 168 -36.16 9.79 6.79
N ASP A 169 -37.42 10.20 6.71
CA ASP A 169 -38.45 9.60 5.85
C ASP A 169 -39.14 10.71 5.06
N GLY A 170 -38.72 10.90 3.80
CA GLY A 170 -39.11 12.07 3.01
C GLY A 170 -38.64 13.37 3.68
N ASP A 171 -39.57 14.22 4.09
CA ASP A 171 -39.29 15.49 4.77
C ASP A 171 -39.40 15.40 6.29
N ARG A 172 -39.67 14.20 6.83
CA ARG A 172 -39.83 13.95 8.27
C ARG A 172 -38.52 13.47 8.86
N VAL A 173 -38.20 13.94 10.06
CA VAL A 173 -36.97 13.62 10.78
C VAL A 173 -37.31 12.96 12.11
N PHE A 174 -36.58 11.92 12.48
CA PHE A 174 -36.80 11.19 13.73
C PHE A 174 -35.51 10.96 14.48
N LEU A 175 -35.47 11.28 15.77
CA LEU A 175 -34.44 10.79 16.69
C LEU A 175 -34.64 9.29 16.92
N THR A 176 -33.61 8.49 16.71
CA THR A 176 -33.68 7.02 16.85
C THR A 176 -32.83 6.48 17.98
N TYR A 177 -31.73 7.15 18.32
CA TYR A 177 -30.83 6.72 19.39
C TYR A 177 -29.97 7.87 19.92
N SER A 178 -29.60 7.80 21.20
CA SER A 178 -28.67 8.74 21.84
C SER A 178 -27.81 8.03 22.89
N THR A 179 -26.55 8.43 23.06
CA THR A 179 -25.64 7.92 24.11
C THR A 179 -24.63 8.98 24.54
N THR A 180 -24.10 8.85 25.76
CA THR A 180 -23.07 9.75 26.34
C THR A 180 -21.99 8.98 27.09
N GLY A 181 -21.04 9.69 27.70
CA GLY A 181 -19.95 9.16 28.52
C GLY A 181 -19.11 8.16 27.74
N ARG A 182 -18.86 6.99 28.34
CA ARG A 182 -18.13 5.90 27.68
C ARG A 182 -18.80 5.38 26.41
N GLY A 183 -20.08 5.67 26.19
CA GLY A 183 -20.77 5.36 24.94
C GLY A 183 -20.18 6.07 23.72
N ASN A 184 -19.55 7.23 23.93
CA ASN A 184 -18.86 8.01 22.90
C ASN A 184 -17.50 7.40 22.50
N GLU A 185 -16.93 6.50 23.31
CA GLU A 185 -15.65 5.84 23.00
C GLU A 185 -15.70 5.03 21.70
N ARG A 186 -16.90 4.73 21.19
CA ARG A 186 -17.10 4.07 19.89
C ARG A 186 -16.42 4.78 18.74
N VAL A 187 -16.31 6.11 18.79
CA VAL A 187 -15.60 6.87 17.76
C VAL A 187 -14.13 7.10 18.12
N ASN A 188 -13.71 6.81 19.36
CA ASN A 188 -12.34 6.99 19.83
C ASN A 188 -11.55 5.67 19.75
N GLY A 189 -10.98 5.41 18.56
CA GLY A 189 -10.17 4.21 18.33
C GLY A 189 -8.92 4.10 19.22
N SER A 190 -8.38 5.21 19.73
CA SER A 190 -7.16 5.19 20.55
C SER A 190 -7.41 4.54 21.91
N LEU A 191 -8.57 4.81 22.54
CA LEU A 191 -8.93 4.19 23.82
C LEU A 191 -9.12 2.68 23.68
N GLY A 192 -9.74 2.23 22.59
CA GLY A 192 -9.88 0.79 22.31
C GLY A 192 -8.54 0.09 22.04
N LEU A 193 -7.54 0.79 21.48
CA LEU A 193 -6.19 0.25 21.31
C LEU A 193 -5.41 0.20 22.62
N LEU A 194 -5.59 1.18 23.52
CA LEU A 194 -4.99 1.18 24.85
C LEU A 194 -5.48 -0.01 25.70
N ASP A 195 -6.77 -0.34 25.59
CA ASP A 195 -7.38 -1.52 26.25
C ASP A 195 -6.73 -2.85 25.84
N MET A 196 -6.07 -2.90 24.68
CA MET A 196 -5.36 -4.10 24.21
C MET A 196 -3.92 -4.20 24.76
N THR A 197 -3.42 -3.16 25.42
CA THR A 197 -2.05 -3.13 25.93
C THR A 197 -1.97 -3.67 27.36
N PRO A 198 -0.81 -4.21 27.80
CA PRO A 198 -0.65 -4.74 29.16
C PRO A 198 -0.86 -3.74 30.32
N TYR A 199 -0.86 -2.44 30.01
CA TYR A 199 -1.00 -1.36 30.98
C TYR A 199 -2.35 -0.64 30.90
N GLY A 200 -3.21 -1.05 29.96
CA GLY A 200 -4.52 -0.43 29.76
C GLY A 200 -4.43 1.07 29.49
N ARG A 201 -5.41 1.80 30.00
CA ARG A 201 -5.50 3.27 29.93
C ARG A 201 -4.78 3.96 31.09
N GLY A 202 -4.42 3.21 32.12
CA GLY A 202 -3.84 3.72 33.36
C GLY A 202 -4.84 4.51 34.19
N GLU A 203 -6.12 4.16 34.17
CA GLU A 203 -7.18 4.89 34.90
C GLU A 203 -7.58 4.16 36.20
N THR A 204 -7.95 4.92 37.23
CA THR A 204 -8.26 4.39 38.57
C THR A 204 -9.42 3.38 38.62
N TRP A 205 -10.31 3.37 37.62
CA TRP A 205 -11.44 2.44 37.56
C TRP A 205 -11.07 1.09 36.94
N GLU A 206 -9.90 0.97 36.29
CA GLU A 206 -9.45 -0.28 35.68
C GLU A 206 -9.08 -1.31 36.75
N ASP A 207 -9.55 -2.55 36.55
CA ASP A 207 -9.15 -3.70 37.38
C ASP A 207 -7.74 -4.14 36.97
N ASN A 208 -6.75 -3.55 37.63
CA ASN A 208 -5.34 -3.79 37.37
C ASN A 208 -4.80 -4.94 38.24
N PRO A 209 -3.95 -5.83 37.69
CA PRO A 209 -3.31 -6.88 38.46
C PRO A 209 -2.48 -6.33 39.64
N GLU A 210 -2.32 -7.16 40.66
CA GLU A 210 -1.52 -6.79 41.85
C GLU A 210 -0.09 -6.38 41.46
N GLY A 211 0.38 -5.26 42.02
CA GLY A 211 1.71 -4.69 41.77
C GLY A 211 1.79 -3.75 40.56
N TRP A 212 0.69 -3.44 39.87
CA TRP A 212 0.65 -2.40 38.85
C TRP A 212 0.69 -1.01 39.49
N PRO A 213 1.20 0.03 38.78
CA PRO A 213 1.08 1.40 39.24
C PRO A 213 -0.38 1.73 39.56
N LYS A 214 -0.62 2.55 40.61
CA LYS A 214 -1.95 3.11 40.83
C LYS A 214 -2.34 3.90 39.59
N GLY A 215 -3.53 3.62 39.06
CA GLY A 215 -4.09 4.39 37.95
C GLY A 215 -4.26 5.86 38.33
N ASP A 216 -4.24 6.72 37.32
CA ASP A 216 -4.52 8.14 37.43
C ASP A 216 -6.03 8.42 37.32
N SER A 217 -6.45 9.63 37.67
CA SER A 217 -7.85 10.04 37.55
C SER A 217 -8.36 9.85 36.11
N PRO A 218 -9.66 9.55 35.90
CA PRO A 218 -10.20 9.49 34.55
C PRO A 218 -9.81 10.73 33.74
N CYS A 219 -9.51 10.54 32.46
CA CYS A 219 -9.15 11.63 31.54
C CYS A 219 -7.79 12.29 31.79
N TRP A 220 -6.97 11.81 32.73
CA TRP A 220 -5.67 12.41 33.09
C TRP A 220 -4.77 12.72 31.89
N SER A 221 -4.87 11.91 30.83
CA SER A 221 -4.08 11.99 29.59
C SER A 221 -4.71 12.81 28.46
N TRP A 222 -5.88 13.45 28.69
CA TRP A 222 -6.52 14.29 27.66
C TRP A 222 -5.76 15.57 27.37
N ARG A 223 -4.94 16.05 28.31
CA ARG A 223 -4.05 17.20 28.15
C ARG A 223 -2.60 16.77 28.29
N SER A 224 -1.73 17.41 27.52
CA SER A 224 -0.27 17.25 27.66
C SER A 224 0.44 18.60 27.61
N ASP A 225 1.65 18.62 28.15
CA ASP A 225 2.61 19.69 27.90
C ASP A 225 3.17 19.62 26.47
N ALA A 226 4.02 20.58 26.12
CA ALA A 226 4.66 20.66 24.80
C ALA A 226 5.66 19.53 24.52
N ALA A 227 6.10 18.79 25.54
CA ALA A 227 6.96 17.62 25.41
C ALA A 227 6.14 16.32 25.24
N GLY A 228 4.81 16.40 25.36
CA GLY A 228 3.91 15.26 25.26
C GLY A 228 3.69 14.52 26.58
N ASN A 229 4.13 15.08 27.71
CA ASN A 229 3.85 14.49 29.01
C ASN A 229 2.42 14.87 29.45
N PRO A 230 1.62 13.90 29.92
CA PRO A 230 0.30 14.18 30.48
C PRO A 230 0.37 15.20 31.61
N SER A 231 -0.43 16.26 31.50
CA SER A 231 -0.41 17.36 32.47
C SER A 231 -1.66 18.20 32.34
N TRP A 232 -2.22 18.60 33.48
CA TRP A 232 -3.31 19.57 33.59
C TRP A 232 -2.81 20.96 34.01
N GLY A 233 -1.51 21.21 33.88
CA GLY A 233 -0.88 22.49 34.21
C GLY A 233 -1.33 23.65 33.30
N PRO A 234 -1.03 24.90 33.66
CA PRO A 234 -1.53 26.10 32.96
C PRO A 234 -1.03 26.23 31.51
N THR A 235 0.08 25.57 31.17
CA THR A 235 0.65 25.57 29.82
C THR A 235 0.24 24.34 28.99
N SER A 236 -0.49 23.40 29.59
CA SER A 236 -0.98 22.21 28.92
C SER A 236 -2.07 22.55 27.91
N ARG A 237 -2.27 21.67 26.93
CA ARG A 237 -3.36 21.77 25.94
C ARG A 237 -3.96 20.39 25.70
N PRO A 238 -5.22 20.31 25.24
CA PRO A 238 -5.77 19.05 24.75
C PRO A 238 -4.83 18.41 23.74
N VAL A 239 -4.52 17.12 23.91
CA VAL A 239 -3.49 16.41 23.13
C VAL A 239 -3.63 16.59 21.60
N PRO A 240 -4.85 16.56 21.01
CA PRO A 240 -5.05 16.83 19.58
C PRO A 240 -4.48 18.17 19.07
N GLN A 241 -4.40 19.19 19.93
CA GLN A 241 -3.99 20.55 19.52
C GLN A 241 -2.50 20.67 19.19
N TRP A 242 -1.67 19.66 19.53
CA TRP A 242 -0.24 19.64 19.22
C TRP A 242 0.11 19.22 17.78
N ARG A 243 -0.89 18.85 16.95
CA ARG A 243 -0.67 18.28 15.60
C ARG A 243 -0.15 19.25 14.53
N LYS A 244 -0.12 20.57 14.76
CA LYS A 244 0.47 21.52 13.80
C LYS A 244 2.01 21.53 13.94
N PRO A 245 2.78 21.44 12.84
CA PRO A 245 4.21 21.75 12.87
C PRO A 245 4.41 23.14 13.49
N ARG A 246 5.44 23.31 14.32
CA ARG A 246 5.85 24.60 14.86
C ARG A 246 6.26 25.55 13.72
N THR A 247 5.28 26.19 13.08
CA THR A 247 5.43 27.49 12.42
C THR A 247 4.70 28.52 13.26
N ALA A 248 5.12 28.63 14.51
CA ALA A 248 4.85 29.79 15.34
C ALA A 248 6.08 29.98 16.21
N VAL A 249 6.83 31.03 15.93
CA VAL A 249 7.78 31.61 16.87
C VAL A 249 7.03 31.78 18.20
N PRO A 250 7.60 31.40 19.37
CA PRO A 250 6.92 31.65 20.63
C PRO A 250 6.81 33.16 20.81
N GLU A 251 5.57 33.68 20.81
CA GLU A 251 5.33 35.02 21.33
C GLU A 251 5.83 35.04 22.78
N HIS A 252 6.92 35.78 23.01
CA HIS A 252 7.24 36.25 24.34
C HIS A 252 6.08 37.12 24.83
N PRO A 253 5.65 36.97 26.10
CA PRO A 253 4.69 37.90 26.67
C PRO A 253 5.34 39.28 26.74
N ARG A 254 4.81 40.25 25.98
CA ARG A 254 5.21 41.64 26.14
C ARG A 254 4.70 42.15 27.50
N PRO A 255 5.52 42.85 28.30
CA PRO A 255 5.04 43.57 29.48
C PRO A 255 4.16 44.77 29.05
N PRO A 256 3.34 45.32 29.95
CA PRO A 256 2.34 46.34 29.60
C PRO A 256 3.00 47.63 29.11
N VAL A 257 2.44 48.19 28.04
CA VAL A 257 2.86 49.45 27.44
C VAL A 257 2.48 50.61 28.36
N THR A 258 3.47 51.26 28.96
CA THR A 258 3.35 52.62 29.48
C THR A 258 3.89 53.61 28.45
N SER A 259 3.03 54.57 28.10
CA SER A 259 3.27 55.90 27.50
C SER A 259 4.69 56.29 27.08
N ALA A 260 4.85 56.67 25.80
CA ALA A 260 5.29 58.01 25.34
C ALA A 260 5.93 57.93 23.93
N CYS A 261 5.44 58.76 23.02
CA CYS A 261 6.21 59.30 21.87
C CYS A 261 7.30 60.27 22.41
N PRO A 262 8.40 60.62 21.70
CA PRO A 262 8.34 61.08 20.31
C PRO A 262 9.56 60.77 19.39
N ASP A 263 9.35 61.15 18.13
CA ASP A 263 10.31 61.72 17.16
C ASP A 263 11.17 60.87 16.20
N ALA A 264 10.90 61.17 14.91
CA ALA A 264 11.85 61.64 13.89
C ALA A 264 12.53 60.66 12.93
N GLN A 265 12.06 60.78 11.67
CA GLN A 265 12.85 61.13 10.47
C GLN A 265 13.40 60.03 9.54
N HIS A 266 12.96 60.18 8.28
CA HIS A 266 13.64 59.89 7.00
C HIS A 266 14.01 58.42 6.70
N ARG A 267 13.81 57.86 5.51
CA ARG A 267 14.01 58.44 4.16
C ARG A 267 13.37 57.54 3.09
N GLN A 268 13.03 58.16 1.96
CA GLN A 268 12.38 57.61 0.76
C GLN A 268 13.17 56.50 0.04
N GLY A 269 12.41 55.62 -0.63
CA GLY A 269 12.50 55.52 -2.10
C GLY A 269 12.84 54.17 -2.73
N ARG A 270 11.97 53.76 -3.67
CA ARG A 270 12.28 53.17 -5.02
C ARG A 270 12.88 51.74 -5.04
N THR A 271 12.58 50.80 -5.94
CA THR A 271 11.81 50.74 -7.20
C THR A 271 11.52 49.26 -7.50
N VAL A 272 10.44 49.00 -8.23
CA VAL A 272 10.12 47.73 -8.90
C VAL A 272 11.08 47.52 -10.08
N THR A 273 11.68 46.32 -10.20
CA THR A 273 12.38 45.91 -11.43
C THR A 273 12.05 44.47 -11.80
N ASN A 274 11.46 44.32 -12.98
CA ASN A 274 11.23 43.07 -13.71
C ASN A 274 12.54 42.34 -13.98
N TYR A 275 12.56 41.01 -13.81
CA TYR A 275 13.62 40.15 -14.38
C TYR A 275 13.06 39.23 -15.46
N ARG A 276 13.71 39.36 -16.62
CA ARG A 276 13.53 38.67 -17.88
C ARG A 276 14.29 37.33 -17.78
N ALA A 277 13.59 36.21 -17.97
CA ALA A 277 14.20 34.88 -17.97
C ALA A 277 15.10 34.70 -19.22
N VAL A 278 16.36 34.37 -18.98
CA VAL A 278 17.29 33.82 -19.98
C VAL A 278 17.59 32.40 -19.55
N VAL A 279 17.26 31.44 -20.41
CA VAL A 279 17.56 30.01 -20.24
C VAL A 279 18.97 29.75 -20.76
N MET A 280 19.83 29.18 -19.93
CA MET A 280 21.08 28.51 -20.31
C MET A 280 21.12 27.12 -19.62
N PRO A 281 21.73 26.09 -20.24
CA PRO A 281 21.56 24.70 -19.85
C PRO A 281 22.59 24.18 -18.83
N ASP A 282 22.17 23.13 -18.11
CA ASP A 282 22.92 22.09 -17.40
C ASP A 282 24.13 22.48 -16.53
N HIS A 283 23.81 22.92 -15.32
CA HIS A 283 24.55 22.54 -14.12
C HIS A 283 23.52 22.03 -13.09
N GLU A 284 23.48 20.74 -12.80
CA GLU A 284 22.75 20.25 -11.63
C GLU A 284 23.40 20.87 -10.39
N ASP A 285 22.71 21.83 -9.78
CA ASP A 285 23.15 22.53 -8.58
C ASP A 285 23.38 21.51 -7.46
N ARG A 286 24.55 21.59 -6.81
CA ARG A 286 24.90 20.74 -5.66
C ARG A 286 23.83 20.73 -4.57
N GLU A 287 23.10 21.84 -4.40
CA GLU A 287 21.97 21.94 -3.47
C GLU A 287 20.79 21.02 -3.83
N ASP A 288 20.52 20.77 -5.12
CA ASP A 288 19.42 19.90 -5.56
C ASP A 288 19.78 18.42 -5.47
N VAL A 289 21.06 18.07 -5.62
CA VAL A 289 21.58 16.73 -5.33
C VAL A 289 21.49 16.45 -3.83
N GLU A 290 21.89 17.41 -2.99
CA GLU A 290 21.82 17.29 -1.52
C GLU A 290 20.36 17.26 -1.04
N ARG A 291 19.45 18.06 -1.62
CA ARG A 291 17.98 17.97 -1.39
C ARG A 291 17.42 16.61 -1.78
N ARG A 292 17.79 16.08 -2.95
CA ARG A 292 17.33 14.76 -3.43
C ARG A 292 17.83 13.63 -2.53
N GLU A 293 19.09 13.66 -2.10
CA GLU A 293 19.63 12.68 -1.16
C GLU A 293 18.91 12.74 0.21
N VAL A 294 18.63 13.93 0.73
CA VAL A 294 17.90 14.10 2.01
C VAL A 294 16.44 13.62 1.91
N VAL A 295 15.76 13.83 0.77
CA VAL A 295 14.38 13.36 0.53
C VAL A 295 14.31 11.83 0.41
N LEU A 296 15.31 11.22 -0.24
CA LEU A 296 15.42 9.76 -0.38
C LEU A 296 15.82 9.04 0.92
N GLN A 297 16.31 9.75 1.94
CA GLN A 297 16.71 9.17 3.24
C GLN A 297 15.62 9.24 4.32
N ARG A 298 14.62 10.14 4.18
CA ARG A 298 13.50 10.24 5.13
C ARG A 298 12.44 9.17 4.85
N PRO A 299 11.73 8.60 5.84
CA PRO A 299 10.61 7.69 5.60
C PRO A 299 9.45 8.42 4.89
N LEU A 300 8.61 7.65 4.17
CA LEU A 300 7.39 8.19 3.56
C LEU A 300 6.39 8.63 4.67
N PRO A 301 5.64 9.73 4.49
CA PRO A 301 4.62 10.17 5.44
C PRO A 301 3.48 9.15 5.53
N CYS A 302 2.71 9.16 6.62
CA CYS A 302 1.55 8.27 6.80
C CYS A 302 0.56 8.35 5.64
N ARG A 303 -0.11 7.23 5.35
CA ARG A 303 -1.08 7.09 4.27
C ARG A 303 -2.34 7.89 4.65
N THR A 304 -2.52 9.06 4.05
CA THR A 304 -3.74 9.89 4.21
C THR A 304 -4.51 9.96 2.90
N PRO A 305 -5.85 10.15 2.97
CA PRO A 305 -6.63 10.56 1.81
C PRO A 305 -6.05 11.85 1.21
N ILE A 306 -6.17 11.97 -0.11
CA ILE A 306 -5.76 13.18 -0.82
C ILE A 306 -6.86 14.24 -0.64
N SER A 307 -6.55 15.30 0.11
CA SER A 307 -7.37 16.52 0.16
C SER A 307 -7.12 17.30 -1.13
N ALA A 308 -8.08 17.32 -2.04
CA ALA A 308 -7.97 18.02 -3.31
C ALA A 308 -8.62 19.41 -3.21
N PRO A 309 -7.87 20.52 -3.27
CA PRO A 309 -8.47 21.83 -3.51
C PRO A 309 -9.09 21.88 -4.92
N HIS A 310 -10.25 22.53 -5.07
CA HIS A 310 -11.08 22.54 -6.29
C HIS A 310 -10.40 23.08 -7.57
N HIS A 311 -9.18 23.62 -7.50
CA HIS A 311 -8.51 24.30 -8.61
C HIS A 311 -7.31 23.57 -9.23
N GLU A 312 -6.82 22.48 -8.64
CA GLU A 312 -5.70 21.70 -9.19
C GLU A 312 -6.15 20.31 -9.64
N ALA A 313 -5.51 19.76 -10.67
CA ALA A 313 -5.81 18.41 -11.16
C ALA A 313 -5.45 17.36 -10.09
N VAL A 314 -6.43 16.55 -9.66
CA VAL A 314 -6.20 15.42 -8.74
C VAL A 314 -5.44 14.29 -9.42
N LEU A 315 -5.78 14.05 -10.69
CA LEU A 315 -5.23 12.97 -11.52
C LEU A 315 -4.51 13.53 -12.75
N ASP A 316 -3.30 13.07 -13.01
CA ASP A 316 -2.62 13.26 -14.30
C ASP A 316 -2.50 11.91 -15.01
N VAL A 317 -3.22 11.75 -16.12
CA VAL A 317 -3.19 10.55 -16.95
C VAL A 317 -2.18 10.76 -18.07
N VAL A 318 -1.05 10.07 -17.97
CA VAL A 318 0.00 10.09 -18.98
C VAL A 318 -0.33 9.11 -20.10
N VAL A 319 -0.22 9.56 -21.35
CA VAL A 319 -0.34 8.72 -22.54
C VAL A 319 1.01 8.73 -23.26
N PRO A 320 1.87 7.71 -23.08
CA PRO A 320 3.14 7.61 -23.79
C PRO A 320 2.89 7.22 -25.26
N VAL A 321 3.50 7.95 -26.19
CA VAL A 321 3.26 7.76 -27.64
C VAL A 321 4.57 7.72 -28.41
N PHE A 322 4.66 6.85 -29.42
CA PHE A 322 5.77 6.81 -30.37
C PHE A 322 5.27 6.40 -31.75
N ASN A 323 5.23 7.35 -32.69
CA ASN A 323 4.74 7.14 -34.06
C ASN A 323 3.29 6.59 -34.13
N GLU A 324 2.37 7.33 -33.49
CA GLU A 324 0.96 6.96 -33.27
C GLU A 324 -0.01 7.94 -33.95
N GLU A 325 0.39 8.51 -35.10
CA GLU A 325 -0.39 9.54 -35.79
C GLU A 325 -1.81 9.10 -36.18
N ALA A 326 -2.03 7.80 -36.40
CA ALA A 326 -3.32 7.24 -36.79
C ALA A 326 -4.31 7.15 -35.62
N GLU A 327 -3.83 6.96 -34.39
CA GLU A 327 -4.69 6.65 -33.24
C GLU A 327 -4.78 7.79 -32.23
N LEU A 328 -3.71 8.57 -32.08
CA LEU A 328 -3.53 9.55 -31.00
C LEU A 328 -4.75 10.45 -30.79
N GLU A 329 -5.24 11.08 -31.85
CA GLU A 329 -6.34 12.04 -31.74
C GLU A 329 -7.64 11.41 -31.26
N ARG A 330 -8.02 10.28 -31.86
CA ARG A 330 -9.23 9.54 -31.49
C ARG A 330 -9.15 9.09 -30.03
N SER A 331 -8.01 8.55 -29.61
CA SER A 331 -7.82 8.02 -28.26
C SER A 331 -7.81 9.11 -27.20
N VAL A 332 -7.08 10.21 -27.41
CA VAL A 332 -7.03 11.33 -26.44
C VAL A 332 -8.40 11.99 -26.30
N ARG A 333 -9.14 12.19 -27.41
CA ARG A 333 -10.51 12.74 -27.32
C ARG A 333 -11.46 11.80 -26.60
N ARG A 334 -11.37 10.48 -26.84
CA ARG A 334 -12.19 9.48 -26.13
C ARG A 334 -11.87 9.43 -24.63
N LEU A 335 -10.59 9.49 -24.26
CA LEU A 335 -10.14 9.57 -22.87
C LEU A 335 -10.65 10.85 -22.21
N HIS A 336 -10.50 12.00 -22.88
CA HIS A 336 -10.97 13.30 -22.39
C HIS A 336 -12.48 13.33 -22.17
N ALA A 337 -13.27 12.84 -23.14
CA ALA A 337 -14.72 12.75 -23.01
C ALA A 337 -15.12 11.88 -21.81
N HIS A 338 -14.53 10.68 -21.68
CA HIS A 338 -14.80 9.80 -20.55
C HIS A 338 -14.48 10.45 -19.20
N LEU A 339 -13.34 11.13 -19.09
CA LEU A 339 -12.93 11.82 -17.88
C LEU A 339 -13.86 13.00 -17.56
N ARG A 340 -14.26 13.81 -18.55
CA ARG A 340 -15.20 14.91 -18.33
C ARG A 340 -16.60 14.46 -17.93
N GLU A 341 -17.08 13.35 -18.48
CA GLU A 341 -18.46 12.89 -18.26
C GLU A 341 -18.61 12.03 -17.01
N ARG A 342 -17.62 11.20 -16.67
CA ARG A 342 -17.77 10.13 -15.67
C ARG A 342 -16.78 10.17 -14.52
N PHE A 343 -15.71 10.95 -14.63
CA PHE A 343 -14.69 10.98 -13.59
C PHE A 343 -14.97 12.11 -12.59
N PRO A 344 -15.12 11.81 -11.29
CA PRO A 344 -15.63 12.77 -10.31
C PRO A 344 -14.60 13.80 -9.82
N TYR A 345 -13.35 13.74 -10.29
CA TYR A 345 -12.26 14.62 -9.85
C TYR A 345 -11.68 15.41 -11.01
N SER A 346 -11.06 16.56 -10.70
CA SER A 346 -10.29 17.33 -11.68
C SER A 346 -9.13 16.47 -12.22
N PHE A 347 -8.84 16.62 -13.51
CA PHE A 347 -7.85 15.79 -14.18
C PHE A 347 -7.01 16.58 -15.17
N ARG A 348 -5.90 15.97 -15.58
CA ARG A 348 -5.03 16.38 -16.66
C ARG A 348 -4.72 15.16 -17.53
N ILE A 349 -4.55 15.37 -18.83
CA ILE A 349 -4.02 14.36 -19.75
C ILE A 349 -2.67 14.86 -20.25
N THR A 350 -1.61 14.11 -20.02
CA THR A 350 -0.26 14.45 -20.50
C THR A 350 0.14 13.48 -21.61
N VAL A 351 0.14 13.97 -22.86
CA VAL A 351 0.66 13.21 -24.00
C VAL A 351 2.19 13.30 -23.99
N ALA A 352 2.85 12.18 -23.69
CA ALA A 352 4.30 12.09 -23.60
C ALA A 352 4.86 11.49 -24.90
N ASP A 353 5.25 12.36 -25.83
CA ASP A 353 5.86 12.02 -27.12
C ASP A 353 7.30 11.53 -26.92
N ASN A 354 7.51 10.25 -27.23
CA ASN A 354 8.74 9.50 -27.02
C ASN A 354 9.62 9.51 -28.29
N ALA A 355 10.01 10.70 -28.74
CA ALA A 355 10.84 10.94 -29.93
C ALA A 355 10.19 10.48 -31.26
N SER A 356 8.91 10.76 -31.46
CA SER A 356 8.20 10.44 -32.71
C SER A 356 8.77 11.20 -33.91
N THR A 357 8.77 10.53 -35.07
CA THR A 357 9.30 11.01 -36.35
C THR A 357 8.20 11.27 -37.40
N ASP A 358 6.95 10.92 -37.09
CA ASP A 358 5.77 11.09 -37.94
C ASP A 358 4.97 12.35 -37.56
N ALA A 359 3.67 12.44 -37.90
CA ALA A 359 2.83 13.58 -37.55
C ALA A 359 2.38 13.63 -36.07
N THR A 360 2.70 12.62 -35.25
CA THR A 360 2.33 12.55 -33.82
C THR A 360 2.63 13.84 -33.04
N PRO A 361 3.81 14.48 -33.15
CA PRO A 361 4.12 15.68 -32.38
C PRO A 361 3.19 16.87 -32.75
N ARG A 362 2.84 16.99 -34.03
CA ARG A 362 1.94 18.05 -34.52
C ARG A 362 0.52 17.84 -33.99
N ILE A 363 0.05 16.59 -33.99
CA ILE A 363 -1.27 16.21 -33.47
C ILE A 363 -1.33 16.46 -31.95
N ALA A 364 -0.32 16.01 -31.19
CA ALA A 364 -0.24 16.22 -29.74
C ALA A 364 -0.24 17.71 -29.37
N GLN A 365 0.55 18.52 -30.09
CA GLN A 365 0.59 19.96 -29.88
C GLN A 365 -0.77 20.62 -30.17
N ARG A 366 -1.46 20.22 -31.25
CA ARG A 366 -2.81 20.71 -31.57
C ARG A 366 -3.80 20.37 -30.46
N LEU A 367 -3.85 19.11 -30.02
CA LEU A 367 -4.75 18.66 -28.95
C LEU A 367 -4.53 19.43 -27.64
N SER A 368 -3.28 19.75 -27.30
CA SER A 368 -2.97 20.56 -26.11
C SER A 368 -3.48 22.02 -26.17
N ARG A 369 -3.76 22.54 -27.37
CA ARG A 369 -4.35 23.87 -27.56
C ARG A 369 -5.87 23.83 -27.55
N GLU A 370 -6.45 22.73 -28.05
CA GLU A 370 -7.90 22.56 -28.17
C GLU A 370 -8.56 22.05 -26.88
N LEU A 371 -7.87 21.21 -26.10
CA LEU A 371 -8.38 20.62 -24.87
C LEU A 371 -7.71 21.29 -23.67
N PRO A 372 -8.43 22.06 -22.84
CA PRO A 372 -7.84 22.80 -21.71
C PRO A 372 -7.07 21.92 -20.72
N GLU A 373 -7.56 20.70 -20.50
CA GLU A 373 -7.00 19.69 -19.59
C GLU A 373 -5.85 18.87 -20.22
N ALA A 374 -5.56 19.06 -21.52
CA ALA A 374 -4.48 18.35 -22.19
C ALA A 374 -3.15 19.13 -22.14
N ARG A 375 -2.05 18.38 -22.00
CA ARG A 375 -0.67 18.87 -22.07
C ARG A 375 0.13 17.96 -22.99
N TRP A 376 1.17 18.54 -23.58
CA TRP A 376 2.09 17.82 -24.45
C TRP A 376 3.51 17.97 -23.89
N LEU A 377 4.19 16.83 -23.77
CA LEU A 377 5.59 16.74 -23.39
C LEU A 377 6.31 15.97 -24.50
N ARG A 378 7.37 16.57 -25.06
CA ARG A 378 8.22 15.92 -26.05
C ARG A 378 9.56 15.54 -25.45
N LEU A 379 10.00 14.33 -25.74
CA LEU A 379 11.34 13.84 -25.48
C LEU A 379 12.08 13.64 -26.81
N GLU A 380 13.35 14.02 -26.86
CA GLU A 380 14.19 13.84 -28.06
C GLU A 380 14.83 12.45 -28.14
N GLU A 381 14.84 11.70 -27.03
CA GLU A 381 15.40 10.35 -26.94
C GLU A 381 14.32 9.31 -26.64
N LYS A 382 14.50 8.11 -27.21
CA LYS A 382 13.56 6.99 -27.05
C LYS A 382 13.68 6.30 -25.69
N GLY A 383 12.54 5.98 -25.11
CA GLY A 383 12.35 5.12 -23.95
C GLY A 383 10.95 5.30 -23.36
N ARG A 384 10.12 4.25 -23.32
CA ARG A 384 8.78 4.35 -22.72
C ARG A 384 8.86 4.72 -21.24
N GLY A 385 9.74 4.05 -20.49
CA GLY A 385 10.04 4.39 -19.11
C GLY A 385 10.59 5.80 -18.95
N ARG A 386 11.40 6.28 -19.92
CA ARG A 386 11.86 7.68 -19.94
C ARG A 386 10.71 8.67 -20.09
N ALA A 387 9.79 8.41 -21.02
CA ALA A 387 8.62 9.25 -21.23
C ALA A 387 7.73 9.31 -19.98
N LEU A 388 7.48 8.16 -19.35
CA LEU A 388 6.71 8.07 -18.10
C LEU A 388 7.40 8.81 -16.95
N ARG A 389 8.70 8.57 -16.74
CA ARG A 389 9.51 9.30 -15.74
C ARG A 389 9.40 10.80 -15.93
N ALA A 390 9.66 11.27 -17.15
CA ALA A 390 9.68 12.68 -17.48
C ALA A 390 8.32 13.36 -17.26
N ALA A 391 7.22 12.66 -17.53
CA ALA A 391 5.87 13.14 -17.29
C ALA A 391 5.53 13.17 -15.79
N TRP A 392 5.81 12.07 -15.08
CA TRP A 392 5.50 11.95 -13.65
C TRP A 392 6.30 12.93 -12.78
N GLU A 393 7.59 13.15 -13.08
CA GLU A 393 8.44 14.09 -12.34
C GLU A 393 8.00 15.57 -12.52
N ARG A 394 7.35 15.89 -13.66
CA ARG A 394 6.82 17.24 -13.95
C ARG A 394 5.39 17.44 -13.46
N SER A 395 4.70 16.38 -13.04
CA SER A 395 3.31 16.48 -12.63
C SER A 395 3.17 17.03 -11.22
N SER A 396 2.23 17.96 -11.04
CA SER A 396 1.79 18.43 -9.73
C SER A 396 0.62 17.62 -9.16
N ALA A 397 0.03 16.72 -9.96
CA ALA A 397 -1.18 16.01 -9.57
C ALA A 397 -0.89 14.99 -8.44
N PRO A 398 -1.68 14.96 -7.36
CA PRO A 398 -1.51 14.01 -6.26
C PRO A 398 -1.47 12.53 -6.68
N VAL A 399 -2.17 12.18 -7.76
CA VAL A 399 -2.11 10.85 -8.39
C VAL A 399 -1.63 10.99 -9.82
N VAL A 400 -0.60 10.21 -10.15
CA VAL A 400 -0.16 10.05 -11.54
C VAL A 400 -0.53 8.65 -12.03
N ALA A 401 -1.09 8.57 -13.22
CA ALA A 401 -1.42 7.31 -13.87
C ALA A 401 -0.87 7.30 -15.29
N TYR A 402 -0.84 6.13 -15.90
CA TYR A 402 -0.69 6.06 -17.35
C TYR A 402 -1.61 5.01 -17.95
N VAL A 403 -1.97 5.25 -19.21
CA VAL A 403 -2.72 4.34 -20.06
C VAL A 403 -2.03 4.26 -21.42
N ASP A 404 -2.10 3.11 -22.07
CA ASP A 404 -1.61 2.97 -23.45
C ASP A 404 -2.51 3.74 -24.43
N VAL A 405 -1.92 4.23 -25.52
CA VAL A 405 -2.60 5.06 -26.53
C VAL A 405 -3.70 4.32 -27.29
N ASP A 406 -3.58 3.00 -27.40
CA ASP A 406 -4.57 2.12 -28.05
C ASP A 406 -5.87 2.00 -27.25
N LEU A 407 -5.85 2.41 -25.97
CA LEU A 407 -6.93 2.21 -25.01
C LEU A 407 -7.42 0.74 -24.97
N SER A 408 -6.48 -0.21 -25.08
CA SER A 408 -6.74 -1.66 -24.99
C SER A 408 -7.38 -2.07 -23.66
N THR A 409 -7.23 -1.23 -22.63
CA THR A 409 -7.92 -1.37 -21.34
C THR A 409 -9.20 -0.53 -21.31
N GLU A 410 -10.29 -1.10 -20.78
CA GLU A 410 -11.54 -0.36 -20.62
C GLU A 410 -11.38 0.84 -19.67
N LEU A 411 -11.74 2.04 -20.15
CA LEU A 411 -11.64 3.30 -19.39
C LEU A 411 -12.47 3.30 -18.09
N ALA A 412 -13.55 2.51 -18.02
CA ALA A 412 -14.37 2.36 -16.81
C ALA A 412 -13.55 1.83 -15.61
N ALA A 413 -12.44 1.13 -15.86
CA ALA A 413 -11.54 0.66 -14.81
C ALA A 413 -10.65 1.77 -14.22
N LEU A 414 -10.64 2.98 -14.79
CA LEU A 414 -9.76 4.06 -14.36
C LEU A 414 -10.11 4.57 -12.96
N LEU A 415 -11.40 4.74 -12.65
CA LEU A 415 -11.82 5.12 -11.29
C LEU A 415 -11.48 4.03 -10.24
N PRO A 416 -11.79 2.74 -10.46
CA PRO A 416 -11.31 1.65 -9.60
C PRO A 416 -9.79 1.60 -9.42
N LEU A 417 -9.01 1.98 -10.45
CA LEU A 417 -7.55 2.04 -10.38
C LEU A 417 -7.07 3.15 -9.43
N VAL A 418 -7.66 4.34 -9.51
CA VAL A 418 -7.18 5.52 -8.77
C VAL A 418 -7.84 5.70 -7.40
N ALA A 419 -9.07 5.22 -7.20
CA ALA A 419 -9.79 5.38 -5.94
C ALA A 419 -9.02 4.86 -4.70
N PRO A 420 -8.36 3.69 -4.73
CA PRO A 420 -7.54 3.23 -3.60
C PRO A 420 -6.35 4.14 -3.28
N LEU A 421 -5.85 4.90 -4.25
CA LEU A 421 -4.75 5.85 -4.08
C LEU A 421 -5.26 7.15 -3.45
N ILE A 422 -6.37 7.66 -3.98
CA ILE A 422 -7.07 8.86 -3.51
C ILE A 422 -7.54 8.68 -2.06
N SER A 423 -8.10 7.51 -1.72
CA SER A 423 -8.59 7.21 -0.38
C SER A 423 -7.47 6.94 0.64
N GLY A 424 -6.21 6.92 0.22
CA GLY A 424 -5.10 6.51 1.08
C GLY A 424 -5.14 5.03 1.48
N HIS A 425 -5.84 4.17 0.73
CA HIS A 425 -5.81 2.73 0.97
C HIS A 425 -4.49 2.11 0.48
N SER A 426 -3.99 2.52 -0.69
CA SER A 426 -2.84 1.92 -1.38
C SER A 426 -1.82 2.97 -1.84
N ASP A 427 -0.63 2.50 -2.22
CA ASP A 427 0.50 3.33 -2.70
C ASP A 427 0.65 3.30 -4.20
N LEU A 428 0.42 2.12 -4.77
CA LEU A 428 0.31 1.86 -6.20
C LEU A 428 -0.94 1.04 -6.47
N ALA A 429 -1.48 1.21 -7.67
CA ALA A 429 -2.52 0.35 -8.22
C ALA A 429 -2.13 -0.07 -9.64
N ILE A 430 -2.41 -1.31 -10.00
CA ILE A 430 -2.17 -1.87 -11.33
C ILE A 430 -3.42 -2.55 -11.85
N GLY A 431 -3.67 -2.43 -13.15
CA GLY A 431 -4.55 -3.33 -13.86
C GLY A 431 -3.95 -4.73 -13.94
N THR A 432 -4.78 -5.76 -13.85
CA THR A 432 -4.36 -7.14 -14.05
C THR A 432 -5.28 -7.88 -15.01
N ARG A 433 -4.65 -8.45 -16.04
CA ARG A 433 -5.30 -9.32 -17.04
C ARG A 433 -5.39 -10.77 -16.54
N LEU A 434 -4.79 -11.08 -15.39
CA LEU A 434 -4.63 -12.43 -14.87
C LEU A 434 -5.47 -12.70 -13.62
N ALA A 435 -6.23 -11.71 -13.14
CA ALA A 435 -7.14 -11.88 -12.01
C ALA A 435 -8.37 -12.73 -12.36
N PRO A 436 -8.92 -13.49 -11.40
CA PRO A 436 -10.23 -14.11 -11.54
C PRO A 436 -11.29 -13.04 -11.84
N GLY A 437 -11.94 -13.13 -13.00
CA GLY A 437 -12.97 -12.18 -13.45
C GLY A 437 -12.55 -11.25 -14.59
N ALA A 438 -11.26 -11.16 -14.92
CA ALA A 438 -10.80 -10.40 -16.09
C ALA A 438 -11.21 -11.10 -17.40
N ARG A 439 -11.80 -10.36 -18.35
CA ARG A 439 -12.11 -10.85 -19.69
C ARG A 439 -11.03 -10.39 -20.67
N VAL A 440 -10.24 -11.34 -21.14
CA VAL A 440 -9.13 -11.06 -22.07
C VAL A 440 -9.41 -11.74 -23.40
N VAL A 441 -9.49 -10.95 -24.47
CA VAL A 441 -9.56 -11.46 -25.85
C VAL A 441 -8.17 -11.32 -26.47
N ARG A 442 -7.39 -12.41 -26.48
CA ARG A 442 -6.04 -12.44 -27.04
C ARG A 442 -5.68 -13.76 -27.71
N GLY A 443 -4.68 -13.73 -28.59
CA GLY A 443 -4.16 -14.92 -29.26
C GLY A 443 -3.44 -15.89 -28.30
N PRO A 444 -3.53 -17.21 -28.51
CA PRO A 444 -3.00 -18.24 -27.60
C PRO A 444 -1.48 -18.15 -27.38
N LYS A 445 -0.73 -17.68 -28.39
CA LYS A 445 0.73 -17.47 -28.29
C LYS A 445 1.09 -16.37 -27.29
N ARG A 446 0.39 -15.22 -27.33
CA ARG A 446 0.62 -14.10 -26.41
C ARG A 446 0.17 -14.44 -24.98
N GLU A 447 -0.91 -15.21 -24.85
CA GLU A 447 -1.35 -15.76 -23.56
C GLU A 447 -0.26 -16.57 -22.87
N PHE A 448 0.34 -17.52 -23.61
CA PHE A 448 1.38 -18.38 -23.09
C PHE A 448 2.63 -17.58 -22.69
N ILE A 449 3.08 -16.65 -23.55
CA ILE A 449 4.27 -15.81 -23.28
C ILE A 449 4.05 -14.95 -22.03
N SER A 450 2.92 -14.26 -21.94
CA SER A 450 2.59 -13.38 -20.81
C SER A 450 2.45 -14.12 -19.49
N ARG A 451 1.78 -15.29 -19.47
CA ARG A 451 1.70 -16.13 -18.27
C ARG A 451 3.06 -16.71 -17.89
N GLY A 452 3.85 -17.15 -18.87
CA GLY A 452 5.20 -17.67 -18.66
C GLY A 452 6.11 -16.60 -18.04
N TYR A 453 6.06 -15.38 -18.56
CA TYR A 453 6.81 -14.24 -18.05
C TYR A 453 6.44 -13.86 -16.61
N ASN A 454 5.14 -13.68 -16.32
CA ASN A 454 4.70 -13.36 -14.97
C ASN A 454 5.01 -14.51 -13.97
N THR A 455 4.94 -15.77 -14.41
CA THR A 455 5.37 -16.92 -13.60
C THR A 455 6.88 -16.88 -13.34
N LEU A 456 7.68 -16.53 -14.34
CA LEU A 456 9.12 -16.34 -14.19
C LEU A 456 9.43 -15.22 -13.18
N LEU A 457 8.77 -14.06 -13.26
CA LEU A 457 8.95 -12.95 -12.32
C LEU A 457 8.61 -13.37 -10.88
N ARG A 458 7.42 -13.94 -10.68
CA ARG A 458 6.96 -14.39 -9.35
C ARG A 458 7.88 -15.46 -8.76
N SER A 459 8.43 -16.33 -9.60
CA SER A 459 9.33 -17.39 -9.18
C SER A 459 10.78 -16.93 -8.99
N ALA A 460 11.30 -16.00 -9.78
CA ALA A 460 12.69 -15.56 -9.69
C ALA A 460 12.87 -14.44 -8.64
N LEU A 461 11.94 -13.49 -8.60
CA LEU A 461 12.03 -12.29 -7.76
C LEU A 461 11.14 -12.36 -6.51
N ALA A 462 10.39 -13.47 -6.32
CA ALA A 462 9.51 -13.71 -5.17
C ALA A 462 8.46 -12.60 -4.93
N VAL A 463 7.94 -12.04 -6.02
CA VAL A 463 6.91 -10.99 -6.02
C VAL A 463 5.50 -11.57 -5.91
N GLY A 464 4.62 -10.78 -5.29
CA GLY A 464 3.22 -11.10 -4.98
C GLY A 464 2.24 -10.62 -6.02
N PHE A 465 2.56 -9.55 -6.77
CA PHE A 465 1.69 -9.02 -7.83
C PHE A 465 1.49 -10.01 -8.97
N SER A 466 0.33 -9.95 -9.64
CA SER A 466 -0.03 -10.93 -10.67
C SER A 466 0.42 -10.57 -12.08
N ASP A 467 0.38 -9.29 -12.47
CA ASP A 467 0.66 -8.84 -13.85
C ASP A 467 1.52 -7.55 -13.89
N ALA A 468 2.81 -7.68 -14.16
CA ALA A 468 3.70 -6.51 -14.28
C ALA A 468 3.53 -5.73 -15.59
N GLN A 469 3.11 -6.42 -16.65
CA GLN A 469 3.18 -5.92 -18.03
C GLN A 469 1.92 -5.17 -18.46
N CYS A 470 0.89 -5.08 -17.61
CA CYS A 470 -0.33 -4.38 -17.95
C CYS A 470 -0.05 -2.87 -18.03
N GLY A 471 -0.30 -2.25 -19.19
CA GLY A 471 -0.08 -0.82 -19.44
C GLY A 471 -1.13 0.10 -18.80
N PHE A 472 -1.52 -0.22 -17.56
CA PHE A 472 -2.58 0.45 -16.83
C PHE A 472 -2.17 0.52 -15.36
N LYS A 473 -1.54 1.62 -14.95
CA LYS A 473 -0.97 1.77 -13.60
C LYS A 473 -1.17 3.17 -13.06
N ALA A 474 -1.31 3.26 -11.74
CA ALA A 474 -1.42 4.53 -11.02
C ALA A 474 -0.60 4.51 -9.74
N VAL A 475 -0.06 5.67 -9.35
CA VAL A 475 0.89 5.84 -8.25
C VAL A 475 0.60 7.13 -7.47
N ARG A 476 0.74 7.06 -6.14
CA ARG A 476 0.99 8.19 -5.21
C ARG A 476 2.01 9.18 -5.79
N ARG A 477 1.76 10.47 -6.02
CA ARG A 477 2.85 11.40 -6.41
C ARG A 477 4.00 11.39 -5.40
N ASP A 478 3.67 11.45 -4.11
CA ASP A 478 4.61 11.33 -2.99
C ASP A 478 5.43 10.03 -3.01
N VAL A 479 4.84 8.95 -3.51
CA VAL A 479 5.49 7.66 -3.73
C VAL A 479 6.35 7.68 -5.01
N ALA A 480 5.82 8.21 -6.11
CA ALA A 480 6.48 8.30 -7.40
C ALA A 480 7.77 9.12 -7.32
N GLU A 481 7.76 10.27 -6.62
CA GLU A 481 8.93 11.13 -6.39
C GLU A 481 10.13 10.39 -5.80
N ARG A 482 9.88 9.32 -5.04
CA ARG A 482 10.94 8.53 -4.38
C ARG A 482 11.21 7.21 -5.06
N LEU A 483 10.18 6.61 -5.65
CA LEU A 483 10.25 5.30 -6.26
C LEU A 483 10.86 5.37 -7.67
N VAL A 484 10.44 6.36 -8.46
CA VAL A 484 10.86 6.52 -9.87
C VAL A 484 12.38 6.74 -10.00
N PRO A 485 13.05 7.55 -9.16
CA PRO A 485 14.52 7.69 -9.20
C PRO A 485 15.30 6.39 -8.97
N LEU A 486 14.69 5.38 -8.33
CA LEU A 486 15.33 4.08 -8.07
C LEU A 486 15.20 3.11 -9.24
N VAL A 487 14.27 3.36 -10.17
CA VAL A 487 14.13 2.60 -11.41
C VAL A 487 15.26 2.99 -12.34
N ARG A 488 15.99 2.02 -12.89
CA ARG A 488 17.14 2.26 -13.79
C ARG A 488 16.78 2.05 -15.26
N ASP A 489 15.81 1.19 -15.52
CA ASP A 489 15.36 0.89 -16.86
C ASP A 489 14.55 2.05 -17.43
N GLU A 490 14.90 2.51 -18.62
CA GLU A 490 14.16 3.56 -19.32
C GLU A 490 13.26 3.01 -20.43
N GLY A 491 13.29 1.69 -20.64
CA GLY A 491 12.57 0.99 -21.70
C GLY A 491 11.32 0.29 -21.20
N TRP A 492 11.05 -0.89 -21.77
CA TRP A 492 9.86 -1.70 -21.47
C TRP A 492 9.88 -2.35 -20.08
N PHE A 493 11.06 -2.52 -19.48
CA PHE A 493 11.20 -3.17 -18.18
C PHE A 493 11.00 -2.20 -17.00
N PHE A 494 10.79 -0.91 -17.28
CA PHE A 494 10.50 0.14 -16.28
C PHE A 494 9.39 -0.27 -15.31
N ASP A 495 8.26 -0.75 -15.84
CA ASP A 495 7.09 -1.16 -15.05
C ASP A 495 7.41 -2.29 -14.08
N THR A 496 8.10 -3.32 -14.56
CA THR A 496 8.49 -4.48 -13.76
C THR A 496 9.46 -4.07 -12.66
N GLU A 497 10.46 -3.25 -13.00
CA GLU A 497 11.43 -2.76 -12.02
C GLU A 497 10.77 -1.89 -10.95
N LEU A 498 9.88 -0.97 -11.35
CA LEU A 498 9.07 -0.14 -10.46
C LEU A 498 8.30 -0.98 -9.44
N LEU A 499 7.57 -2.00 -9.90
CA LEU A 499 6.75 -2.85 -9.04
C LEU A 499 7.59 -3.74 -8.11
N VAL A 500 8.71 -4.28 -8.59
CA VAL A 500 9.61 -5.09 -7.75
C VAL A 500 10.20 -4.23 -6.63
N ILE A 501 10.66 -3.02 -6.94
CA ILE A 501 11.20 -2.10 -5.93
C ILE A 501 10.11 -1.70 -4.93
N ALA A 502 8.90 -1.38 -5.41
CA ALA A 502 7.78 -1.00 -4.56
C ALA A 502 7.40 -2.10 -3.56
N GLU A 503 7.22 -3.34 -4.04
CA GLU A 503 6.87 -4.46 -3.16
C GLU A 503 7.99 -4.77 -2.15
N ARG A 504 9.26 -4.67 -2.58
CA ARG A 504 10.42 -4.90 -1.70
C ARG A 504 10.60 -3.80 -0.66
N ALA A 505 10.15 -2.59 -0.94
CA ALA A 505 10.05 -1.50 0.01
C ALA A 505 8.86 -1.65 0.98
N GLY A 506 7.97 -2.63 0.75
CA GLY A 506 6.77 -2.86 1.56
C GLY A 506 5.61 -1.92 1.22
N LEU A 507 5.64 -1.27 0.06
CA LEU A 507 4.53 -0.45 -0.42
C LEU A 507 3.33 -1.34 -0.75
N ARG A 508 2.12 -0.82 -0.50
CA ARG A 508 0.89 -1.57 -0.76
C ARG A 508 0.46 -1.38 -2.22
N ILE A 509 0.49 -2.47 -2.97
CA ILE A 509 0.06 -2.55 -4.37
C ILE A 509 -1.37 -3.11 -4.41
N HIS A 510 -2.30 -2.39 -5.05
CA HIS A 510 -3.65 -2.87 -5.33
C HIS A 510 -3.75 -3.39 -6.76
N GLU A 511 -4.50 -4.46 -6.98
CA GLU A 511 -4.68 -5.05 -8.30
C GLU A 511 -6.16 -4.96 -8.70
N VAL A 512 -6.42 -4.32 -9.84
CA VAL A 512 -7.76 -4.13 -10.41
C VAL A 512 -7.91 -5.08 -11.59
N PRO A 513 -8.89 -6.00 -11.58
CA PRO A 513 -9.21 -6.81 -12.76
C PRO A 513 -9.62 -5.89 -13.91
N VAL A 514 -9.02 -6.09 -15.09
CA VAL A 514 -9.34 -5.29 -16.26
C VAL A 514 -9.77 -6.16 -17.44
N ASP A 515 -10.74 -5.66 -18.19
CA ASP A 515 -11.11 -6.22 -19.48
C ASP A 515 -10.16 -5.67 -20.56
N TRP A 516 -9.62 -6.60 -21.37
CA TRP A 516 -8.55 -6.31 -22.32
C TRP A 516 -8.87 -6.91 -23.70
N VAL A 517 -8.74 -6.08 -24.72
CA VAL A 517 -8.85 -6.49 -26.13
C VAL A 517 -7.52 -6.20 -26.80
N ASP A 518 -6.86 -7.23 -27.35
CA ASP A 518 -5.59 -7.05 -28.05
C ASP A 518 -5.77 -6.21 -29.32
N ASP A 519 -4.94 -5.16 -29.46
CA ASP A 519 -4.74 -4.47 -30.74
C ASP A 519 -4.10 -5.42 -31.78
N PRO A 520 -4.72 -5.59 -32.96
CA PRO A 520 -4.16 -6.33 -34.10
C PRO A 520 -2.79 -5.85 -34.56
N ASP A 521 -2.45 -4.56 -34.42
CA ASP A 521 -1.29 -3.90 -35.05
C ASP A 521 -0.08 -3.68 -34.11
N SER A 522 0.17 -4.58 -33.17
CA SER A 522 1.31 -4.45 -32.25
C SER A 522 2.67 -4.50 -32.98
N ARG A 523 3.38 -3.37 -32.98
CA ARG A 523 4.71 -3.18 -33.60
C ARG A 523 5.89 -3.60 -32.69
N VAL A 524 5.64 -4.33 -31.61
CA VAL A 524 6.66 -4.67 -30.61
C VAL A 524 7.48 -5.90 -31.05
N ASP A 525 8.81 -5.75 -31.11
CA ASP A 525 9.73 -6.88 -31.26
C ASP A 525 9.74 -7.72 -29.97
N ILE A 526 9.09 -8.88 -30.04
CA ILE A 526 8.90 -9.81 -28.92
C ILE A 526 10.23 -10.38 -28.43
N LEU A 527 11.19 -10.65 -29.33
CA LEU A 527 12.45 -11.31 -28.97
C LEU A 527 13.42 -10.33 -28.31
N ALA A 528 13.56 -9.13 -28.88
CA ALA A 528 14.40 -8.09 -28.33
C ALA A 528 13.92 -7.68 -26.91
N THR A 529 12.60 -7.51 -26.76
CA THR A 529 11.97 -7.17 -25.47
C THR A 529 12.16 -8.28 -24.45
N ALA A 530 11.93 -9.55 -24.80
CA ALA A 530 12.11 -10.68 -23.88
C ALA A 530 13.57 -10.82 -23.38
N LEU A 531 14.56 -10.61 -24.25
CA LEU A 531 15.97 -10.63 -23.86
C LEU A 531 16.34 -9.46 -22.95
N ALA A 532 15.82 -8.25 -23.24
CA ALA A 532 16.00 -7.08 -22.39
C ALA A 532 15.39 -7.30 -21.00
N ASP A 533 14.17 -7.84 -20.94
CA ASP A 533 13.50 -8.14 -19.68
C ASP A 533 14.25 -9.19 -18.85
N LEU A 534 14.78 -10.25 -19.47
CA LEU A 534 15.60 -11.25 -18.78
C LEU A 534 16.86 -10.64 -18.16
N ARG A 535 17.55 -9.74 -18.89
CA ARG A 535 18.70 -8.99 -18.35
C ARG A 535 18.26 -8.11 -17.18
N GLY A 536 17.11 -7.47 -17.29
CA GLY A 536 16.48 -6.69 -16.21
C GLY A 536 16.23 -7.52 -14.95
N ILE A 537 15.66 -8.72 -15.10
CA ILE A 537 15.42 -9.66 -13.99
C ILE A 537 16.73 -10.04 -13.30
N VAL A 538 17.75 -10.41 -14.06
CA VAL A 538 19.07 -10.77 -13.51
C VAL A 538 19.70 -9.58 -12.78
N ARG A 539 19.60 -8.38 -13.35
CA ARG A 539 20.11 -7.14 -12.75
C ARG A 539 19.46 -6.86 -11.40
N ILE A 540 18.13 -6.83 -11.34
CA ILE A 540 17.39 -6.60 -10.09
C ILE A 540 17.64 -7.73 -9.10
N GLY A 541 17.59 -8.99 -9.54
CA GLY A 541 17.85 -10.14 -8.68
C GLY A 541 19.23 -10.08 -8.03
N THR A 542 20.24 -9.65 -8.79
CA THR A 542 21.60 -9.43 -8.30
C THR A 542 21.67 -8.26 -7.32
N ALA A 543 21.01 -7.14 -7.61
CA ALA A 543 20.98 -5.97 -6.74
C ALA A 543 20.26 -6.27 -5.40
N LEU A 544 19.17 -7.04 -5.44
CA LEU A 544 18.48 -7.54 -4.26
C LEU A 544 19.35 -8.50 -3.45
N ALA A 545 20.05 -9.42 -4.11
CA ALA A 545 20.93 -10.39 -3.45
C ALA A 545 22.14 -9.71 -2.78
N ARG A 546 22.66 -8.64 -3.37
CA ARG A 546 23.78 -7.84 -2.84
C ARG A 546 23.34 -6.78 -1.82
N GLY A 547 22.03 -6.59 -1.61
CA GLY A 547 21.50 -5.57 -0.69
C GLY A 547 21.75 -4.13 -1.14
N THR A 548 22.07 -3.89 -2.42
CA THR A 548 22.42 -2.57 -2.96
C THR A 548 21.21 -1.73 -3.35
N LEU A 549 20.00 -2.28 -3.27
CA LEU A 549 18.75 -1.54 -3.43
C LEU A 549 18.38 -0.94 -2.08
N PRO A 550 18.37 0.39 -1.89
CA PRO A 550 18.07 1.03 -0.62
C PRO A 550 16.55 1.10 -0.39
N PRO A 551 15.92 0.23 0.43
CA PRO A 551 14.48 0.27 0.65
C PRO A 551 14.12 1.18 1.85
N ALA A 552 15.12 1.69 2.58
CA ALA A 552 14.93 2.30 3.88
C ALA A 552 14.14 3.62 3.81
N GLY A 553 14.41 4.47 2.81
CA GLY A 553 13.68 5.74 2.61
C GLY A 553 12.31 5.61 1.96
N LEU A 554 11.98 4.43 1.44
CA LEU A 554 10.64 4.10 0.93
C LEU A 554 9.75 3.43 1.97
N ARG A 555 10.28 3.09 3.16
CA ARG A 555 9.43 2.59 4.25
C ARG A 555 8.64 3.76 4.83
N ARG A 556 7.34 3.56 5.04
CA ARG A 556 6.52 4.51 5.78
C ARG A 556 6.84 4.49 7.27
N ALA A 557 6.80 5.67 7.89
CA ALA A 557 6.80 5.78 9.34
C ALA A 557 5.60 5.02 9.93
N GLY A 558 5.83 4.12 10.90
CA GLY A 558 4.78 3.35 11.57
C GLY A 558 4.22 2.15 10.79
N ALA A 559 4.86 1.70 9.70
CA ALA A 559 4.49 0.46 9.04
C ALA A 559 5.02 -0.76 9.79
N ASP A 560 4.14 -1.55 10.40
CA ASP A 560 4.43 -2.87 11.02
C ASP A 560 4.70 -3.97 9.98
N GLY A 561 5.62 -3.69 9.05
CA GLY A 561 6.19 -4.68 8.16
C GLY A 561 7.54 -5.10 8.71
N GLY A 562 7.59 -6.24 9.42
CA GLY A 562 8.86 -6.88 9.79
C GLY A 562 9.79 -7.01 8.58
N PRO A 563 11.12 -7.07 8.79
CA PRO A 563 12.10 -7.01 7.71
C PRO A 563 11.73 -7.96 6.57
N ALA A 564 11.59 -7.42 5.36
CA ALA A 564 11.42 -8.22 4.16
C ALA A 564 12.54 -9.27 4.14
N GLN A 565 12.17 -10.54 4.37
CA GLN A 565 13.15 -11.61 4.41
C GLN A 565 13.91 -11.62 3.08
N PRO A 566 15.25 -11.77 3.11
CA PRO A 566 16.05 -11.85 1.90
C PRO A 566 15.46 -12.93 0.97
N PRO A 567 15.54 -12.78 -0.36
CA PRO A 567 14.94 -13.73 -1.28
C PRO A 567 15.46 -15.14 -0.96
N GLN A 568 14.61 -15.95 -0.33
CA GLN A 568 14.88 -17.35 -0.02
C GLN A 568 15.31 -18.11 -1.29
N LEU A 569 14.90 -17.63 -2.48
CA LEU A 569 15.26 -18.15 -3.79
C LEU A 569 16.74 -18.10 -4.14
N ALA A 570 17.41 -16.95 -3.99
CA ALA A 570 18.81 -16.85 -4.38
C ALA A 570 19.68 -17.75 -3.49
N SER A 571 19.42 -17.72 -2.18
CA SER A 571 20.08 -18.63 -1.23
C SER A 571 19.72 -20.10 -1.45
N GLN A 572 18.46 -20.42 -1.82
CA GLN A 572 18.04 -21.77 -2.19
C GLN A 572 18.68 -22.26 -3.49
N LEU A 573 18.79 -21.41 -4.51
CA LEU A 573 19.42 -21.72 -5.79
C LEU A 573 20.91 -21.98 -5.62
N VAL A 574 21.61 -21.12 -4.88
CA VAL A 574 23.04 -21.30 -4.57
C VAL A 574 23.26 -22.59 -3.78
N ARG A 575 22.44 -22.86 -2.75
CA ARG A 575 22.51 -24.12 -1.99
C ARG A 575 22.17 -25.34 -2.85
N PHE A 576 21.15 -25.25 -3.69
CA PHE A 576 20.76 -26.33 -4.60
C PHE A 576 21.84 -26.61 -5.63
N ALA A 577 22.46 -25.58 -6.22
CA ALA A 577 23.57 -25.70 -7.14
C ALA A 577 24.81 -26.28 -6.47
N ALA A 578 25.17 -25.83 -5.26
CA ALA A 578 26.27 -26.38 -4.48
C ALA A 578 26.05 -27.86 -4.14
N VAL A 579 24.83 -28.23 -3.71
CA VAL A 579 24.45 -29.64 -3.49
C VAL A 579 24.50 -30.44 -4.78
N GLY A 580 24.12 -29.84 -5.92
CA GLY A 580 24.26 -30.42 -7.26
C GLY A 580 25.71 -30.74 -7.61
N VAL A 581 26.63 -29.78 -7.46
CA VAL A 581 28.07 -29.96 -7.72
C VAL A 581 28.66 -31.07 -6.83
N VAL A 582 28.38 -31.03 -5.52
CA VAL A 582 28.84 -32.07 -4.59
C VAL A 582 28.27 -33.44 -4.95
N SER A 583 26.99 -33.51 -5.33
CA SER A 583 26.34 -34.75 -5.77
C SER A 583 26.97 -35.31 -7.05
N THR A 584 27.38 -34.45 -7.99
CA THR A 584 28.06 -34.85 -9.24
C THR A 584 29.45 -35.39 -8.96
N LEU A 585 30.23 -34.73 -8.09
CA LEU A 585 31.55 -35.22 -7.68
C LEU A 585 31.45 -36.56 -6.95
N ALA A 586 30.48 -36.70 -6.03
CA ALA A 586 30.22 -37.95 -5.33
C ALA A 586 29.81 -39.08 -6.29
N HIS A 587 29.00 -38.77 -7.32
CA HIS A 587 28.62 -39.72 -8.35
C HIS A 587 29.84 -40.23 -9.14
N LEU A 588 30.73 -39.34 -9.56
CA LEU A 588 31.94 -39.70 -10.30
C LEU A 588 32.88 -40.59 -9.47
N LEU A 589 33.04 -40.28 -8.17
CA LEU A 589 33.85 -41.08 -7.25
C LEU A 589 33.23 -42.46 -6.99
N LEU A 590 31.91 -42.52 -6.76
CA LEU A 590 31.18 -43.79 -6.59
C LEU A 590 31.25 -44.65 -7.86
N TYR A 591 31.07 -44.04 -9.03
CA TYR A 591 31.20 -44.74 -10.31
C TYR A 591 32.61 -45.30 -10.49
N ALA A 592 33.65 -44.50 -10.25
CA ALA A 592 35.04 -44.94 -10.36
C ALA A 592 35.38 -46.09 -9.39
N ALA A 593 34.85 -46.05 -8.16
CA ALA A 593 35.06 -47.09 -7.16
C ALA A 593 34.29 -48.39 -7.45
N LEU A 594 33.06 -48.29 -7.99
CA LEU A 594 32.20 -49.44 -8.26
C LEU A 594 32.49 -50.10 -9.62
N ARG A 595 33.06 -49.35 -10.57
CA ARG A 595 33.30 -49.81 -11.95
C ARG A 595 34.14 -51.08 -12.04
N PRO A 596 35.24 -51.28 -11.28
CA PRO A 596 36.05 -52.49 -11.35
C PRO A 596 35.30 -53.76 -10.95
N ALA A 597 34.30 -53.64 -10.06
CA ALA A 597 33.58 -54.78 -9.49
C ALA A 597 32.22 -55.07 -10.15
N ALA A 598 31.52 -54.02 -10.62
CA ALA A 598 30.15 -54.13 -11.12
C ALA A 598 30.01 -53.92 -12.64
N GLY A 599 31.08 -53.49 -13.33
CA GLY A 599 31.01 -53.09 -14.73
C GLY A 599 30.35 -51.71 -14.92
N ALA A 600 30.48 -51.12 -16.11
CA ALA A 600 30.14 -49.72 -16.35
C ALA A 600 28.65 -49.39 -16.14
N GLN A 601 27.74 -50.24 -16.61
CA GLN A 601 26.30 -49.97 -16.51
C GLN A 601 25.77 -50.10 -15.08
N ALA A 602 26.11 -51.19 -14.38
CA ALA A 602 25.64 -51.39 -13.00
C ALA A 602 26.29 -50.40 -12.02
N ALA A 603 27.59 -50.07 -12.20
CA ALA A 603 28.25 -49.05 -11.40
C ALA A 603 27.60 -47.67 -11.57
N ASN A 604 27.25 -47.29 -12.80
CA ASN A 604 26.59 -46.02 -13.08
C ASN A 604 25.18 -45.96 -12.46
N ALA A 605 24.38 -47.03 -12.62
CA ALA A 605 23.04 -47.11 -12.07
C ALA A 605 23.04 -47.04 -10.52
N LEU A 606 23.94 -47.78 -9.87
CA LEU A 606 24.12 -47.77 -8.42
C LEU A 606 24.59 -46.40 -7.91
N ALA A 607 25.57 -45.79 -8.58
CA ALA A 607 26.07 -44.46 -8.23
C ALA A 607 24.98 -43.39 -8.37
N LEU A 608 24.19 -43.42 -9.45
CA LEU A 608 23.07 -42.49 -9.66
C LEU A 608 21.98 -42.67 -8.60
N LEU A 609 21.64 -43.91 -8.25
CA LEU A 609 20.62 -44.21 -7.24
C LEU A 609 21.02 -43.70 -5.85
N VAL A 610 22.26 -44.00 -5.42
CA VAL A 610 22.80 -43.55 -4.13
C VAL A 610 22.86 -42.02 -4.08
N CYS A 611 23.36 -41.38 -5.14
CA CYS A 611 23.39 -39.93 -5.23
C CYS A 611 21.99 -39.31 -5.25
N ALA A 612 20.99 -39.91 -5.89
CA ALA A 612 19.63 -39.38 -5.92
C ALA A 612 18.96 -39.38 -4.54
N VAL A 613 19.14 -40.46 -3.76
CA VAL A 613 18.62 -40.58 -2.39
C VAL A 613 19.32 -39.59 -1.46
N ALA A 614 20.65 -39.50 -1.54
CA ALA A 614 21.45 -38.56 -0.75
C ALA A 614 21.12 -37.10 -1.09
N ASN A 615 21.06 -36.76 -2.38
CA ASN A 615 20.78 -35.41 -2.87
C ASN A 615 19.37 -34.93 -2.44
N THR A 616 18.38 -35.82 -2.44
CA THR A 616 17.03 -35.53 -1.92
C THR A 616 17.04 -35.30 -0.39
N ALA A 617 17.78 -36.11 0.37
CA ALA A 617 17.90 -35.97 1.82
C ALA A 617 18.67 -34.69 2.23
N VAL A 618 19.72 -34.33 1.51
CA VAL A 618 20.53 -33.13 1.75
C VAL A 618 19.73 -31.87 1.38
N ASN A 619 19.08 -31.84 0.21
CA ASN A 619 18.22 -30.71 -0.17
C ASN A 619 17.06 -30.52 0.80
N ARG A 620 16.48 -31.60 1.33
CA ARG A 620 15.43 -31.55 2.36
C ARG A 620 15.89 -30.79 3.61
N ARG A 621 17.14 -31.00 4.06
CA ARG A 621 17.68 -30.38 5.29
C ARG A 621 18.29 -29.00 5.05
N LEU A 622 19.13 -28.84 4.02
CA LEU A 622 19.96 -27.65 3.80
C LEU A 622 19.28 -26.60 2.90
N THR A 623 18.61 -27.05 1.83
CA THR A 623 18.01 -26.15 0.83
C THR A 623 16.61 -25.73 1.24
N PHE A 624 15.78 -26.69 1.69
CA PHE A 624 14.36 -26.46 1.98
C PHE A 624 13.99 -26.50 3.47
N GLY A 625 14.96 -26.72 4.38
CA GLY A 625 14.79 -26.52 5.83
C GLY A 625 13.78 -27.43 6.54
N VAL A 626 13.41 -28.57 5.96
CA VAL A 626 12.42 -29.50 6.53
C VAL A 626 13.08 -30.39 7.60
N ARG A 627 12.74 -30.16 8.88
CA ARG A 627 13.19 -30.93 10.05
C ARG A 627 12.10 -31.89 10.54
N GLY A 628 12.47 -33.09 10.99
CA GLY A 628 11.56 -34.16 11.46
C GLY A 628 11.49 -35.40 10.55
N ARG A 629 10.82 -36.49 10.99
CA ARG A 629 10.66 -37.76 10.25
C ARG A 629 9.38 -37.85 9.39
N GLY A 630 8.39 -36.99 9.63
CA GLY A 630 7.12 -36.98 8.89
C GLY A 630 7.31 -36.72 7.38
N GLY A 631 6.65 -37.51 6.54
CA GLY A 631 6.61 -37.33 5.08
C GLY A 631 7.91 -37.63 4.32
N ALA A 632 8.95 -38.14 4.98
CA ALA A 632 10.26 -38.39 4.37
C ALA A 632 10.21 -39.44 3.24
N LEU A 633 9.48 -40.54 3.43
CA LEU A 633 9.31 -41.58 2.40
C LEU A 633 8.61 -41.04 1.14
N ARG A 634 7.55 -40.24 1.32
CA ARG A 634 6.84 -39.61 0.20
C ARG A 634 7.73 -38.61 -0.57
N GLN A 635 8.57 -37.87 0.14
CA GLN A 635 9.51 -36.92 -0.46
C GLN A 635 10.64 -37.63 -1.21
N GLN A 636 11.13 -38.76 -0.69
CA GLN A 636 12.10 -39.61 -1.39
C GLN A 636 11.50 -40.24 -2.65
N ALA A 637 10.28 -40.79 -2.57
CA ALA A 637 9.57 -41.34 -3.74
C ALA A 637 9.38 -40.28 -4.84
N ARG A 638 8.97 -39.05 -4.47
CA ARG A 638 8.86 -37.93 -5.42
C ARG A 638 10.23 -37.51 -5.97
N GLY A 639 11.29 -37.53 -5.15
CA GLY A 639 12.65 -37.25 -5.61
C GLY A 639 13.15 -38.24 -6.66
N LEU A 640 12.79 -39.53 -6.53
CA LEU A 640 13.08 -40.56 -7.53
C LEU A 640 12.29 -40.35 -8.84
N VAL A 641 11.04 -39.90 -8.77
CA VAL A 641 10.27 -39.51 -9.96
C VAL A 641 10.96 -38.36 -10.71
N VAL A 642 11.44 -37.35 -9.99
CA VAL A 642 12.17 -36.22 -10.60
C VAL A 642 13.49 -36.68 -11.25
N LEU A 643 14.17 -37.65 -10.66
CA LEU A 643 15.35 -38.29 -11.29
C LEU A 643 14.97 -38.98 -12.60
N GLY A 644 13.89 -39.76 -12.60
CA GLY A 644 13.39 -40.45 -13.80
C GLY A 644 13.02 -39.49 -14.94
N VAL A 645 12.38 -38.37 -14.62
CA VAL A 645 12.08 -37.31 -15.60
C VAL A 645 13.36 -36.70 -16.17
N GLY A 646 14.36 -36.45 -15.33
CA GLY A 646 15.67 -35.95 -15.79
C GLY A 646 16.39 -36.92 -16.73
N LEU A 647 16.34 -38.21 -16.42
CA LEU A 647 16.92 -39.27 -17.26
C LEU A 647 16.18 -39.41 -18.60
N ALA A 648 14.84 -39.39 -18.58
CA ALA A 648 14.04 -39.45 -19.80
C ALA A 648 14.33 -38.24 -20.71
N LEU A 649 14.54 -37.05 -20.14
CA LEU A 649 14.88 -35.84 -20.90
C LEU A 649 16.25 -35.95 -21.56
N THR A 650 17.28 -36.38 -20.84
CA THR A 650 18.65 -36.48 -21.37
C THR A 650 18.81 -37.63 -22.36
N SER A 651 18.25 -38.81 -22.04
CA SER A 651 18.23 -39.95 -22.97
C SER A 651 17.35 -39.71 -24.19
N GLY A 652 16.20 -39.04 -24.01
CA GLY A 652 15.31 -38.66 -25.12
C GLY A 652 15.93 -37.62 -26.04
N ALA A 653 16.65 -36.62 -25.50
CA ALA A 653 17.35 -35.63 -26.31
C ALA A 653 18.42 -36.26 -27.21
N LEU A 654 19.17 -37.25 -26.70
CA LEU A 654 20.10 -38.03 -27.51
C LEU A 654 19.39 -38.90 -28.55
N ALA A 655 18.32 -39.58 -28.18
CA ALA A 655 17.55 -40.41 -29.12
C ALA A 655 16.96 -39.58 -30.27
N VAL A 656 16.46 -38.38 -29.99
CA VAL A 656 15.98 -37.43 -31.01
C VAL A 656 17.14 -36.93 -31.88
N LEU A 657 18.28 -36.61 -31.28
CA LEU A 657 19.47 -36.19 -32.03
C LEU A 657 19.91 -37.28 -33.01
N HIS A 658 20.04 -38.54 -32.57
CA HIS A 658 20.46 -39.65 -33.43
C HIS A 658 19.41 -40.03 -34.47
N HIS A 659 18.13 -39.81 -34.20
CA HIS A 659 17.08 -40.01 -35.19
C HIS A 659 17.06 -38.92 -36.28
N THR A 660 17.36 -37.67 -35.90
CA THR A 660 17.29 -36.51 -36.81
C THR A 660 18.62 -36.26 -37.54
N VAL A 661 19.75 -36.58 -36.90
CA VAL A 661 21.11 -36.41 -37.43
C VAL A 661 21.93 -37.66 -37.06
N PRO A 662 21.85 -38.74 -37.86
CA PRO A 662 22.50 -40.02 -37.57
C PRO A 662 24.03 -39.93 -37.46
N ASP A 663 24.66 -39.03 -38.22
CA ASP A 663 26.11 -38.80 -38.23
C ASP A 663 26.55 -37.63 -37.33
N ALA A 664 25.79 -37.34 -36.28
CA ALA A 664 26.13 -36.26 -35.35
C ALA A 664 27.52 -36.49 -34.72
N GLY A 665 28.47 -35.59 -35.01
CA GLY A 665 29.80 -35.66 -34.39
C GLY A 665 29.77 -35.40 -32.89
N SER A 666 30.76 -35.90 -32.15
CA SER A 666 30.80 -35.88 -30.67
C SER A 666 30.68 -34.48 -30.04
N ARG A 667 31.00 -33.41 -30.77
CA ARG A 667 30.81 -32.02 -30.29
C ARG A 667 29.34 -31.61 -30.23
N VAL A 668 28.51 -32.08 -31.17
CA VAL A 668 27.08 -31.78 -31.24
C VAL A 668 26.34 -32.59 -30.16
N GLU A 669 26.71 -33.86 -29.99
CA GLU A 669 26.19 -34.69 -28.90
C GLU A 669 26.49 -34.08 -27.53
N LEU A 670 27.73 -33.60 -27.32
CA LEU A 670 28.12 -32.92 -26.09
C LEU A 670 27.31 -31.64 -25.86
N ALA A 671 27.09 -30.82 -26.90
CA ALA A 671 26.30 -29.60 -26.80
C ALA A 671 24.84 -29.87 -26.45
N VAL A 672 24.22 -30.88 -27.09
CA VAL A 672 22.85 -31.32 -26.80
C VAL A 672 22.74 -31.87 -25.38
N LEU A 673 23.72 -32.67 -24.93
CA LEU A 673 23.76 -33.17 -23.57
C LEU A 673 23.92 -32.07 -22.52
N VAL A 674 24.76 -31.06 -22.78
CA VAL A 674 24.92 -29.91 -21.88
C VAL A 674 23.61 -29.12 -21.80
N ALA A 675 22.97 -28.83 -22.93
CA ALA A 675 21.69 -28.12 -22.96
C ALA A 675 20.57 -28.91 -22.25
N ALA A 676 20.47 -30.21 -22.51
CA ALA A 676 19.50 -31.11 -21.87
C ALA A 676 19.75 -31.23 -20.36
N ASN A 677 21.01 -31.31 -19.91
CA ASN A 677 21.34 -31.35 -18.48
C ASN A 677 21.02 -30.03 -17.77
N LEU A 678 21.26 -28.87 -18.41
CA LEU A 678 20.88 -27.57 -17.87
C LEU A 678 19.35 -27.44 -17.74
N ALA A 679 18.61 -27.84 -18.77
CA ALA A 679 17.15 -27.87 -18.76
C ALA A 679 16.60 -28.83 -17.69
N ALA A 680 17.16 -30.04 -17.58
CA ALA A 680 16.80 -31.01 -16.56
C ALA A 680 17.10 -30.50 -15.15
N THR A 681 18.21 -29.78 -14.95
CA THR A 681 18.58 -29.20 -13.64
C THR A 681 17.62 -28.10 -13.23
N LEU A 682 17.23 -27.22 -14.16
CA LEU A 682 16.25 -26.17 -13.92
C LEU A 682 14.86 -26.77 -13.60
N LEU A 683 14.40 -27.73 -14.41
CA LEU A 683 13.15 -28.44 -14.19
C LEU A 683 13.14 -29.17 -12.84
N ARG A 684 14.25 -29.83 -12.50
CA ARG A 684 14.44 -30.49 -11.21
C ARG A 684 14.27 -29.50 -10.06
N PHE A 685 14.92 -28.35 -10.12
CA PHE A 685 14.77 -27.31 -9.10
C PHE A 685 13.31 -26.86 -8.94
N LEU A 686 12.61 -26.59 -10.05
CA LEU A 686 11.20 -26.18 -10.05
C LEU A 686 10.28 -27.26 -9.45
N LEU A 687 10.47 -28.53 -9.81
CA LEU A 687 9.70 -29.65 -9.27
C LEU A 687 9.98 -29.87 -7.78
N PHE A 688 11.24 -29.76 -7.35
CA PHE A 688 11.60 -29.86 -5.94
C PHE A 688 10.93 -28.77 -5.10
N ARG A 689 10.91 -27.53 -5.60
CA ARG A 689 10.31 -26.37 -4.95
C ARG A 689 8.78 -26.45 -4.91
N ALA A 690 8.13 -26.68 -6.06
CA ALA A 690 6.69 -26.57 -6.20
C ALA A 690 5.94 -27.83 -5.73
N TRP A 691 6.53 -29.01 -5.92
CA TRP A 691 5.82 -30.29 -5.79
C TRP A 691 6.40 -31.21 -4.72
N VAL A 692 7.73 -31.39 -4.68
CA VAL A 692 8.35 -32.27 -3.67
C VAL A 692 8.25 -31.66 -2.27
N PHE A 693 8.59 -30.38 -2.14
CA PHE A 693 8.60 -29.66 -0.86
C PHE A 693 7.55 -28.53 -0.76
N GLY A 694 6.85 -28.18 -1.84
CA GLY A 694 5.87 -27.09 -1.87
C GLY A 694 4.66 -27.28 -0.94
N THR A 695 4.28 -28.53 -0.62
CA THR A 695 3.20 -28.83 0.34
C THR A 695 3.57 -28.48 1.79
N ALA A 696 4.85 -28.48 2.15
CA ALA A 696 5.31 -28.08 3.48
C ALA A 696 5.28 -26.55 3.65
N ALA A 697 5.50 -25.79 2.57
CA ALA A 697 5.38 -24.33 2.55
C ALA A 697 3.91 -23.86 2.60
N ARG A 698 2.98 -24.59 1.96
CA ARG A 698 1.53 -24.29 2.04
C ARG A 698 0.96 -24.51 3.45
N ARG A 699 1.37 -25.55 4.18
CA ARG A 699 0.92 -25.78 5.57
C ARG A 699 1.38 -24.69 6.56
N ARG A 700 2.47 -23.97 6.28
CA ARG A 700 2.86 -22.77 7.05
C ARG A 700 2.01 -21.54 6.74
N ARG A 701 1.33 -21.50 5.59
CA ARG A 701 0.42 -20.40 5.20
C ARG A 701 -1.04 -20.63 5.63
N THR A 702 -1.44 -21.89 5.83
CA THR A 702 -2.81 -22.25 6.25
C THR A 702 -2.93 -22.62 7.73
N GLY A 703 -1.85 -22.48 8.51
CA GLY A 703 -1.86 -22.61 9.97
C GLY A 703 -2.26 -21.29 10.64
N SER A 704 -3.44 -20.80 10.28
CA SER A 704 -4.15 -19.67 10.87
C SER A 704 -5.58 -19.79 10.35
N HIS A 705 -6.30 -20.77 10.87
CA HIS A 705 -7.77 -20.92 10.88
C HIS A 705 -8.04 -22.36 11.33
N ALA A 706 -7.92 -22.56 12.63
CA ALA A 706 -8.70 -23.50 13.42
C ALA A 706 -8.84 -22.84 14.79
#